data_AF-A0A9W9X1F8-F1
#
_entry.id   AF-A0A9W9X1F8-F1
#
_cell.length_a   1.000
_cell.length_b   1.000
_cell.length_c   1.000
_cell.angle_alpha   90.00
_cell.angle_beta   90.00
_cell.angle_gamma   90.00
#
_symmetry.space_group_name_H-M   'P 1'
#
loop_
_entity.id
_entity.type
_entity.pdbx_description
1 polymer ?
#
loop_
_entity_poly.entity_id
_entity_poly.type
_entity_poly.pdbx_seq_one_letter_code
_entity_poly.pdbx_strand_id
1 'polypeptide(L)'
;MAYHGSGSHSPSYDDSHHLQDVPASQYREDEDAARGLLSQQQGPFATPFDDPHSRGVSPQRPSSGYSLTETYATDTAPSYHDPYSTGTVYSGQEESTAAAFGVPGRVASPYARSETSSTEAWRQRQAPGGAPGGGGGGGLRRYATRKVKLVQGSVLSVDYPVPSAIQNAIQAKYRNDVEGGSEEFTHMRYTAATCDPNEFTLHNGYNLRPAMYNRHTELLIAITYYNEDKNLTARTLHGVMQNIRDIVNLKKSEFWNKGGPAWQKIVVALVFDGIDPCDKDTLDVLATIGIYQDGVMKRDVDGKETLAHIFEYTTQLSVTPSQQLIRPTDDGPSTLPPVQMMFCLKQKNSKKINSHRWLFNAFGRILNPEVCILLDAGTKPGPKSLLYLWEAFYNDKDLGGACGEIHAMLGKGWRNLINPLVAAQNFEYKISNILDKPLESSFGYVSVLPGAFSAYRFRAIMGRPLEQYFHGDHTLSKQLGKKGIEGMNIFKKNMFLAEDRILCFELVAKAGSKWHLSYVKASKGETDVPEGAAEFISQRRRWLNGSFAAGIYSLMHFGRMYKSGHNIIRMFFLHIQMLYNIFNTFLTWFSLASYWLTTTVIIDLVGTPSPSNGDTAFPFGRTATPIINTIVKYGYLAFLLLQFILALGNRPKGSKFSYLASFVVFGLIQVYIVVDSIYLVVRAFSGGAPMDFVTGQGLKAFLDSFFSSTGAGIIIIALAATFGLYFVASFMYADPWHMFTSFPAYMVVQSSYINILNVYAFSNWHDVSWGTKGSDKADALPSATTTKDEGSKEAVIEEIDKPQADIDSQFEATVKRALTPFVAPVEHDEKTLEDSYKSFRTRLVTFWIFSNAAMAVCITSESVDKFGFTNTATSRTAHFFQALLWSNAAVALIRFIGCCWFLGRTGIKCCFARR
;
A
#
# COMPACT_ATOMS: atom_id res chain seq x y z
N MET A 1 10.72 31.37 53.87
CA MET A 1 9.51 31.76 54.63
C MET A 1 8.39 30.85 54.10
N ALA A 2 8.01 29.84 54.90
CA ALA A 2 6.78 29.80 55.71
C ALA A 2 5.57 29.29 54.90
N TYR A 3 5.12 28.04 55.07
CA TYR A 3 4.20 27.53 56.13
C TYR A 3 2.76 28.08 55.96
N HIS A 4 1.65 27.32 55.97
CA HIS A 4 1.34 25.90 56.29
C HIS A 4 0.38 25.28 55.22
N GLY A 5 0.08 23.97 55.18
CA GLY A 5 0.70 22.83 55.89
C GLY A 5 -0.19 22.00 56.84
N SER A 6 -1.02 21.09 56.31
CA SER A 6 -1.60 19.87 56.95
C SER A 6 -2.35 19.04 55.89
N GLY A 7 -2.46 17.70 55.88
CA GLY A 7 -2.00 16.57 56.72
C GLY A 7 -3.01 15.41 56.52
N SER A 8 -2.78 14.10 56.74
CA SER A 8 -1.65 13.20 57.09
C SER A 8 -2.24 11.77 57.15
N HIS A 9 -1.64 10.59 56.88
CA HIS A 9 -0.26 10.08 56.66
C HIS A 9 -0.33 8.94 55.56
N SER A 10 0.70 8.23 55.05
CA SER A 10 2.00 7.67 55.54
C SER A 10 1.85 6.36 56.37
N PRO A 11 2.82 5.40 56.38
CA PRO A 11 4.27 5.59 56.08
C PRO A 11 5.02 4.51 55.24
N SER A 12 6.25 4.90 54.82
CA SER A 12 7.56 4.20 54.63
C SER A 12 7.69 2.66 54.57
N TYR A 13 8.72 2.02 53.97
CA TYR A 13 10.08 2.43 53.50
C TYR A 13 10.29 1.93 52.05
N ASP A 14 11.15 2.44 51.15
CA ASP A 14 12.42 3.19 51.20
C ASP A 14 13.71 2.33 51.31
N ASP A 15 14.50 2.30 50.22
CA ASP A 15 15.95 1.99 50.21
C ASP A 15 16.59 2.53 48.91
N SER A 16 17.89 2.87 48.93
CA SER A 16 18.56 3.57 47.82
C SER A 16 20.07 3.30 47.73
N HIS A 17 20.57 3.11 46.50
CA HIS A 17 22.01 2.98 46.23
C HIS A 17 22.44 3.73 44.96
N HIS A 18 23.25 4.78 45.17
CA HIS A 18 24.21 5.30 44.19
C HIS A 18 25.48 4.43 44.19
N LEU A 19 26.27 4.49 43.10
CA LEU A 19 27.73 4.19 42.89
C LEU A 19 27.93 3.88 41.38
N GLN A 20 29.04 4.18 40.68
CA GLN A 20 30.19 5.06 40.89
C GLN A 20 30.87 5.38 39.53
N ASP A 21 31.69 6.45 39.44
CA ASP A 21 32.45 6.88 38.24
C ASP A 21 33.89 6.28 38.17
N VAL A 22 34.68 6.74 37.17
CA VAL A 22 36.18 6.75 37.08
C VAL A 22 36.84 5.50 36.43
N PRO A 23 37.96 5.60 35.65
CA PRO A 23 38.67 6.76 35.05
C PRO A 23 38.78 6.73 33.50
N ALA A 24 39.40 7.77 32.92
CA ALA A 24 40.03 7.74 31.59
C ALA A 24 41.58 7.75 31.72
N SER A 25 42.30 7.35 30.67
CA SER A 25 43.77 7.41 30.58
C SER A 25 44.26 8.06 29.27
N GLN A 26 45.46 8.64 29.31
CA GLN A 26 46.17 9.28 28.18
C GLN A 26 47.58 8.65 28.00
N TYR A 27 48.37 9.22 27.07
CA TYR A 27 49.71 8.80 26.59
C TYR A 27 49.70 7.71 25.50
N ARG A 28 50.52 7.78 24.44
CA ARG A 28 51.30 8.91 23.86
C ARG A 28 51.56 8.62 22.36
N GLU A 29 52.15 9.57 21.64
CA GLU A 29 52.72 9.38 20.30
C GLU A 29 53.91 8.40 20.31
N ASP A 30 54.15 7.74 19.17
CA ASP A 30 55.49 7.49 18.61
C ASP A 30 55.35 7.27 17.08
N GLU A 31 56.27 7.83 16.30
CA GLU A 31 56.52 7.47 14.88
C GLU A 31 57.56 6.32 14.87
N ASP A 32 57.71 5.45 13.87
CA ASP A 32 58.32 5.77 12.56
C ASP A 32 58.38 4.53 11.62
N ALA A 33 58.84 4.77 10.39
CA ALA A 33 59.34 3.91 9.31
C ALA A 33 59.44 2.37 9.44
N ALA A 34 58.83 1.69 8.47
CA ALA A 34 59.50 0.64 7.69
C ALA A 34 58.99 0.56 6.24
N ARG A 35 59.85 0.87 5.25
CA ARG A 35 59.66 0.55 3.82
C ARG A 35 60.65 -0.55 3.43
N GLY A 36 60.28 -1.42 2.49
CA GLY A 36 61.30 -2.05 1.64
C GLY A 36 60.90 -3.31 0.88
N LEU A 37 61.32 -3.34 -0.40
CA LEU A 37 61.55 -4.53 -1.25
C LEU A 37 60.29 -5.32 -1.68
N LEU A 38 60.15 -5.76 -2.94
CA LEU A 38 60.91 -5.47 -4.18
C LEU A 38 59.99 -5.71 -5.41
N SER A 39 60.39 -5.23 -6.60
CA SER A 39 59.58 -5.26 -7.82
C SER A 39 60.36 -5.70 -9.07
N GLN A 40 59.76 -6.58 -9.89
CA GLN A 40 60.05 -6.83 -11.32
C GLN A 40 58.86 -7.64 -11.88
N GLN A 41 58.16 -7.39 -13.01
CA GLN A 41 58.24 -6.51 -14.20
C GLN A 41 58.66 -7.24 -15.50
N GLN A 42 57.89 -6.94 -16.58
CA GLN A 42 58.07 -7.29 -18.01
C GLN A 42 57.58 -8.66 -18.53
N GLY A 43 57.17 -8.65 -19.81
CA GLY A 43 56.74 -9.74 -20.69
C GLY A 43 56.50 -9.16 -22.12
N PRO A 44 56.27 -9.96 -23.19
CA PRO A 44 56.01 -9.38 -24.53
C PRO A 44 54.96 -10.06 -25.46
N PHE A 45 54.12 -9.23 -26.11
CA PHE A 45 53.67 -9.27 -27.55
C PHE A 45 53.02 -10.57 -28.17
N ALA A 46 52.28 -10.58 -29.30
CA ALA A 46 51.85 -9.58 -30.31
C ALA A 46 50.46 -9.92 -30.95
N THR A 47 49.97 -9.09 -31.89
CA THR A 47 48.84 -9.34 -32.84
C THR A 47 49.37 -9.71 -34.25
N PRO A 48 48.54 -10.06 -35.28
CA PRO A 48 47.83 -9.07 -36.12
C PRO A 48 46.46 -9.56 -36.75
N PHE A 49 45.91 -8.79 -37.69
CA PHE A 49 44.73 -9.08 -38.54
C PHE A 49 45.15 -9.50 -39.97
N ASP A 50 44.32 -10.29 -40.69
CA ASP A 50 43.80 -9.96 -42.04
C ASP A 50 42.74 -10.99 -42.55
N ASP A 51 41.95 -10.58 -43.55
CA ASP A 51 40.84 -11.31 -44.25
C ASP A 51 41.39 -11.95 -45.59
N PRO A 52 40.66 -12.55 -46.58
CA PRO A 52 39.21 -12.48 -46.90
C PRO A 52 38.48 -13.75 -47.42
N HIS A 53 37.17 -13.56 -47.70
CA HIS A 53 36.20 -14.47 -48.37
C HIS A 53 35.58 -15.57 -47.47
N SER A 54 34.29 -15.96 -47.60
CA SER A 54 33.31 -15.78 -48.68
C SER A 54 31.88 -15.38 -48.23
N ARG A 55 30.99 -15.08 -49.18
CA ARG A 55 29.63 -14.53 -48.95
C ARG A 55 28.60 -15.54 -48.42
N GLY A 56 27.85 -15.12 -47.39
CA GLY A 56 26.37 -15.06 -47.40
C GLY A 56 25.54 -16.33 -47.12
N VAL A 57 24.80 -16.31 -46.00
CA VAL A 57 23.40 -16.77 -45.83
C VAL A 57 22.90 -16.26 -44.46
N SER A 58 21.61 -15.92 -44.34
CA SER A 58 21.00 -15.42 -43.10
C SER A 58 20.47 -16.55 -42.20
N PRO A 59 20.91 -16.68 -40.92
CA PRO A 59 20.39 -17.72 -40.02
C PRO A 59 18.97 -17.44 -39.50
N GLN A 60 18.13 -18.47 -39.49
CA GLN A 60 16.81 -18.47 -38.88
C GLN A 60 16.84 -18.31 -37.35
N ARG A 61 15.67 -18.01 -36.76
CA ARG A 61 15.42 -18.24 -35.33
C ARG A 61 15.75 -19.70 -34.95
N PRO A 62 16.50 -19.96 -33.87
CA PRO A 62 16.56 -21.30 -33.31
C PRO A 62 15.19 -21.67 -32.70
N SER A 63 14.64 -22.81 -33.12
CA SER A 63 13.45 -23.42 -32.53
C SER A 63 13.82 -24.16 -31.25
N SER A 64 13.19 -23.82 -30.12
CA SER A 64 13.41 -24.48 -28.84
C SER A 64 12.76 -25.86 -28.78
N GLY A 65 13.45 -26.89 -29.28
CA GLY A 65 13.05 -28.29 -29.12
C GLY A 65 13.58 -28.88 -27.83
N TYR A 66 12.73 -29.00 -26.80
CA TYR A 66 12.89 -29.97 -25.71
C TYR A 66 11.52 -30.25 -25.07
N SER A 67 11.08 -31.51 -25.13
CA SER A 67 9.92 -32.03 -24.38
C SER A 67 10.42 -32.80 -23.17
N LEU A 68 9.79 -32.61 -22.01
CA LEU A 68 10.19 -33.27 -20.75
C LEU A 68 9.38 -34.56 -20.52
N THR A 69 9.57 -35.54 -21.39
CA THR A 69 8.90 -36.86 -21.32
C THR A 69 9.79 -38.02 -21.77
N GLU A 70 11.07 -38.06 -21.36
CA GLU A 70 11.94 -39.21 -21.64
C GLU A 70 13.17 -39.28 -20.69
N THR A 71 13.03 -39.96 -19.56
CA THR A 71 14.11 -40.60 -18.76
C THR A 71 13.43 -41.40 -17.63
N TYR A 72 13.10 -42.68 -17.87
CA TYR A 72 12.92 -43.76 -16.86
C TYR A 72 12.32 -45.03 -17.52
N ALA A 73 13.09 -45.69 -18.38
CA ALA A 73 12.88 -47.09 -18.77
C ALA A 73 14.20 -47.67 -19.28
N THR A 74 14.51 -48.91 -18.93
CA THR A 74 15.60 -49.72 -19.51
C THR A 74 15.00 -51.02 -20.05
N ASP A 75 15.55 -51.54 -21.14
CA ASP A 75 14.91 -52.58 -21.96
C ASP A 75 14.56 -53.88 -21.24
N THR A 76 13.39 -54.44 -21.58
CA THR A 76 13.20 -55.87 -21.84
C THR A 76 11.93 -56.09 -22.66
N ALA A 77 11.93 -57.11 -23.51
CA ALA A 77 10.92 -57.35 -24.57
C ALA A 77 9.98 -58.53 -24.23
N PRO A 78 9.01 -58.97 -25.08
CA PRO A 78 8.57 -58.43 -26.39
C PRO A 78 7.03 -58.26 -26.55
N SER A 79 6.61 -57.84 -27.74
CA SER A 79 5.21 -57.57 -28.14
C SER A 79 4.28 -58.78 -28.18
N TYR A 80 2.96 -58.53 -28.04
CA TYR A 80 1.90 -59.27 -28.75
C TYR A 80 0.76 -58.33 -29.15
N HIS A 81 -0.01 -58.73 -30.17
CA HIS A 81 -1.02 -57.91 -30.85
C HIS A 81 -2.30 -58.74 -31.02
N ASP A 82 -3.49 -58.20 -30.70
CA ASP A 82 -4.71 -58.24 -31.55
C ASP A 82 -5.97 -57.66 -30.85
N PRO A 83 -7.08 -57.37 -31.59
CA PRO A 83 -8.09 -56.39 -31.17
C PRO A 83 -9.53 -56.96 -31.11
N TYR A 84 -10.53 -56.06 -31.20
CA TYR A 84 -11.98 -56.27 -31.27
C TYR A 84 -12.70 -56.80 -30.01
N SER A 85 -13.53 -55.95 -29.43
CA SER A 85 -14.95 -56.28 -29.24
C SER A 85 -15.82 -55.02 -29.16
N THR A 86 -16.94 -55.02 -29.88
CA THR A 86 -17.96 -53.95 -29.86
C THR A 86 -19.28 -54.55 -29.41
N GLY A 87 -19.93 -53.97 -28.39
CA GLY A 87 -21.22 -54.46 -27.89
C GLY A 87 -22.03 -53.37 -27.20
N THR A 88 -23.10 -52.91 -27.86
CA THR A 88 -23.98 -51.83 -27.38
C THR A 88 -25.24 -52.40 -26.73
N VAL A 89 -25.71 -51.81 -25.64
CA VAL A 89 -27.06 -52.03 -25.09
C VAL A 89 -27.71 -50.69 -24.70
N TYR A 90 -28.91 -50.43 -25.24
CA TYR A 90 -29.83 -49.33 -24.86
C TYR A 90 -30.61 -49.74 -23.58
N SER A 91 -31.30 -48.88 -22.82
CA SER A 91 -32.17 -47.75 -23.21
C SER A 91 -32.42 -46.78 -22.03
N GLY A 92 -33.10 -45.66 -22.29
CA GLY A 92 -33.59 -44.74 -21.24
C GLY A 92 -33.76 -43.31 -21.75
N GLN A 93 -34.84 -43.03 -22.48
CA GLN A 93 -35.08 -41.73 -23.13
C GLN A 93 -36.21 -40.97 -22.40
N GLU A 94 -35.95 -39.74 -21.98
CA GLU A 94 -36.96 -38.69 -21.84
C GLU A 94 -36.42 -37.44 -22.55
N GLU A 95 -37.23 -36.85 -23.43
CA GLU A 95 -36.82 -35.68 -24.23
C GLU A 95 -37.30 -34.37 -23.60
N SER A 96 -36.44 -33.35 -23.60
CA SER A 96 -36.81 -31.98 -23.30
C SER A 96 -36.29 -31.03 -24.39
N THR A 97 -37.18 -30.19 -24.91
CA THR A 97 -37.01 -29.53 -26.20
C THR A 97 -36.28 -28.18 -26.11
N ALA A 98 -34.95 -28.20 -26.21
CA ALA A 98 -34.12 -26.98 -26.20
C ALA A 98 -32.97 -26.95 -27.24
N ALA A 99 -32.93 -27.87 -28.20
CA ALA A 99 -31.81 -28.04 -29.15
C ALA A 99 -32.16 -27.65 -30.60
N ALA A 100 -32.40 -26.35 -30.86
CA ALA A 100 -32.89 -25.87 -32.16
C ALA A 100 -32.17 -24.61 -32.74
N PHE A 101 -30.93 -24.31 -32.31
CA PHE A 101 -30.03 -23.42 -33.06
C PHE A 101 -28.57 -23.86 -32.89
N GLY A 102 -27.91 -24.24 -33.98
CA GLY A 102 -26.54 -24.76 -33.95
C GLY A 102 -25.48 -23.66 -33.82
N VAL A 103 -24.67 -23.73 -32.76
CA VAL A 103 -23.43 -22.94 -32.59
C VAL A 103 -22.34 -23.90 -32.09
N PRO A 104 -21.17 -24.00 -32.76
CA PRO A 104 -20.11 -24.91 -32.34
C PRO A 104 -19.52 -24.50 -30.98
N GLY A 105 -19.18 -25.51 -30.18
CA GLY A 105 -18.72 -25.31 -28.80
C GLY A 105 -17.47 -24.43 -28.70
N ARG A 106 -17.50 -23.44 -27.80
CA ARG A 106 -16.31 -22.65 -27.47
C ARG A 106 -15.33 -23.50 -26.65
N VAL A 107 -14.06 -23.48 -27.05
CA VAL A 107 -12.95 -23.92 -26.19
C VAL A 107 -12.99 -23.21 -24.83
N ALA A 108 -12.65 -23.94 -23.78
CA ALA A 108 -12.64 -23.42 -22.42
C ALA A 108 -11.63 -22.27 -22.28
N SER A 109 -12.03 -21.23 -21.55
CA SER A 109 -11.13 -20.11 -21.23
C SER A 109 -10.05 -20.56 -20.25
N PRO A 110 -8.76 -20.18 -20.42
CA PRO A 110 -7.67 -20.51 -19.49
C PRO A 110 -7.75 -19.76 -18.14
N TYR A 111 -8.87 -19.09 -17.84
CA TYR A 111 -9.11 -18.31 -16.63
C TYR A 111 -10.31 -18.82 -15.83
N ALA A 112 -10.38 -20.12 -15.58
CA ALA A 112 -11.25 -20.68 -14.56
C ALA A 112 -10.59 -20.48 -13.17
N ARG A 113 -11.20 -19.68 -12.29
CA ARG A 113 -10.82 -19.63 -10.88
C ARG A 113 -11.27 -20.92 -10.19
N SER A 114 -10.44 -21.47 -9.31
CA SER A 114 -10.76 -22.69 -8.56
C SER A 114 -11.81 -22.42 -7.47
N GLU A 115 -13.09 -22.71 -7.75
CA GLU A 115 -14.17 -22.68 -6.74
C GLU A 115 -14.18 -23.94 -5.86
N THR A 116 -13.00 -24.46 -5.50
CA THR A 116 -12.83 -25.56 -4.53
C THR A 116 -12.96 -25.03 -3.10
N SER A 117 -13.76 -25.71 -2.28
CA SER A 117 -13.90 -25.49 -0.83
C SER A 117 -12.56 -25.15 -0.16
N SER A 118 -12.50 -24.04 0.58
CA SER A 118 -11.25 -23.55 1.19
C SER A 118 -10.70 -24.53 2.23
N THR A 119 -11.57 -24.98 3.14
CA THR A 119 -11.22 -25.87 4.26
C THR A 119 -10.79 -27.26 3.83
N GLU A 120 -11.38 -27.81 2.76
CA GLU A 120 -11.04 -29.16 2.28
C GLU A 120 -9.66 -29.19 1.64
N ALA A 121 -9.35 -28.24 0.77
CA ALA A 121 -8.01 -28.10 0.17
C ALA A 121 -6.93 -27.78 1.21
N TRP A 122 -7.25 -27.00 2.26
CA TRP A 122 -6.35 -26.77 3.39
C TRP A 122 -6.10 -28.04 4.21
N ARG A 123 -7.14 -28.86 4.43
CA ARG A 123 -7.01 -30.17 5.10
C ARG A 123 -6.16 -31.14 4.27
N GLN A 124 -6.33 -31.18 2.95
CA GLN A 124 -5.51 -31.99 2.03
C GLN A 124 -4.03 -31.59 2.08
N ARG A 125 -3.72 -30.29 2.09
CA ARG A 125 -2.35 -29.77 2.22
C ARG A 125 -1.67 -30.10 3.55
N GLN A 126 -2.43 -30.28 4.63
CA GLN A 126 -1.88 -30.62 5.94
C GLN A 126 -2.05 -32.11 6.31
N ALA A 127 -2.48 -32.95 5.35
CA ALA A 127 -2.56 -34.40 5.52
C ALA A 127 -1.21 -35.08 5.21
N PRO A 128 -0.68 -35.95 6.09
CA PRO A 128 0.57 -36.66 5.83
C PRO A 128 0.50 -37.55 4.57
N GLY A 129 1.22 -37.17 3.51
CA GLY A 129 1.36 -37.96 2.28
C GLY A 129 0.65 -37.42 1.03
N GLY A 130 0.07 -36.20 1.07
CA GLY A 130 -0.64 -35.61 -0.08
C GLY A 130 0.25 -35.21 -1.26
N ALA A 131 0.47 -36.11 -2.23
CA ALA A 131 1.08 -35.81 -3.53
C ALA A 131 0.04 -35.91 -4.67
N PRO A 132 -0.03 -34.95 -5.62
CA PRO A 132 -1.07 -34.94 -6.64
C PRO A 132 -0.70 -35.79 -7.87
N GLY A 133 -1.40 -36.91 -8.05
CA GLY A 133 -1.39 -37.70 -9.29
C GLY A 133 -0.47 -38.92 -9.27
N GLY A 134 -1.07 -40.12 -9.30
CA GLY A 134 -0.36 -41.39 -9.33
C GLY A 134 -1.23 -42.53 -8.81
N GLY A 135 -2.01 -43.16 -9.70
CA GLY A 135 -2.81 -44.33 -9.34
C GLY A 135 -1.95 -45.57 -9.17
N GLY A 136 -1.83 -46.07 -7.94
CA GLY A 136 -1.10 -47.31 -7.62
C GLY A 136 -1.18 -47.62 -6.12
N GLY A 137 -1.57 -48.83 -5.76
CA GLY A 137 -1.79 -49.22 -4.36
C GLY A 137 -0.48 -49.32 -3.57
N GLY A 138 -0.51 -48.89 -2.30
CA GLY A 138 0.60 -49.02 -1.36
C GLY A 138 0.09 -49.23 0.07
N GLY A 139 0.62 -50.22 0.77
CA GLY A 139 0.23 -50.54 2.14
C GLY A 139 0.73 -49.53 3.19
N LEU A 140 0.13 -49.60 4.38
CA LEU A 140 0.41 -48.75 5.55
C LEU A 140 1.92 -48.66 5.87
N ARG A 141 2.56 -47.57 5.45
CA ARG A 141 3.91 -47.20 5.88
C ARG A 141 3.83 -46.51 7.24
N ARG A 142 4.14 -47.23 8.32
CA ARG A 142 4.36 -46.62 9.65
C ARG A 142 5.41 -45.50 9.53
N TYR A 143 5.01 -44.27 9.81
CA TYR A 143 5.93 -43.14 9.91
C TYR A 143 6.76 -43.23 11.21
N ALA A 144 8.01 -42.76 11.17
CA ALA A 144 8.86 -42.66 12.35
C ALA A 144 8.49 -41.41 13.16
N THR A 145 8.33 -41.55 14.47
CA THR A 145 7.81 -40.49 15.35
C THR A 145 8.97 -39.77 16.05
N ARG A 146 9.02 -38.43 15.96
CA ARG A 146 10.09 -37.62 16.58
C ARG A 146 9.57 -36.95 17.85
N LYS A 147 10.14 -37.32 19.01
CA LYS A 147 9.94 -36.59 20.27
C LYS A 147 10.49 -35.17 20.14
N VAL A 148 9.60 -34.17 20.16
CA VAL A 148 9.94 -32.74 20.15
C VAL A 148 9.76 -32.18 21.56
N LYS A 149 10.80 -31.51 22.09
CA LYS A 149 10.73 -30.77 23.36
C LYS A 149 10.15 -29.38 23.13
N LEU A 150 9.25 -28.92 24.02
CA LEU A 150 8.80 -27.53 24.00
C LEU A 150 9.85 -26.57 24.57
N VAL A 151 10.10 -25.46 23.86
CA VAL A 151 10.95 -24.37 24.35
C VAL A 151 10.28 -23.75 25.58
N GLN A 152 11.04 -23.66 26.68
CA GLN A 152 10.55 -23.27 28.01
C GLN A 152 9.25 -24.01 28.43
N GLY A 153 9.09 -25.27 27.99
CA GLY A 153 7.95 -26.12 28.36
C GLY A 153 6.59 -25.65 27.84
N SER A 154 6.53 -24.68 26.91
CA SER A 154 5.26 -24.11 26.43
C SER A 154 5.24 -23.61 24.98
N VAL A 155 6.41 -23.37 24.36
CA VAL A 155 6.50 -22.88 22.97
C VAL A 155 6.92 -24.00 22.02
N LEU A 156 6.09 -24.29 21.02
CA LEU A 156 6.44 -25.23 19.96
C LEU A 156 7.28 -24.51 18.89
N SER A 157 8.58 -24.83 18.87
CA SER A 157 9.58 -24.34 17.91
C SER A 157 10.37 -25.55 17.39
N VAL A 158 10.36 -25.79 16.08
CA VAL A 158 10.92 -26.99 15.45
C VAL A 158 11.65 -26.64 14.15
N ASP A 159 12.85 -27.14 13.99
CA ASP A 159 13.65 -27.01 12.77
C ASP A 159 13.45 -28.23 11.86
N TYR A 160 12.87 -28.00 10.68
CA TYR A 160 12.54 -29.00 9.66
C TYR A 160 13.52 -28.91 8.49
N PRO A 161 14.14 -30.00 8.02
CA PRO A 161 15.07 -29.95 6.89
C PRO A 161 14.36 -29.47 5.62
N VAL A 162 15.03 -28.64 4.81
CA VAL A 162 14.46 -28.20 3.52
C VAL A 162 14.67 -29.27 2.42
N PRO A 163 13.78 -29.35 1.41
CA PRO A 163 13.95 -30.26 0.28
C PRO A 163 15.34 -30.14 -0.36
N SER A 164 15.97 -31.27 -0.69
CA SER A 164 17.36 -31.32 -1.17
C SER A 164 17.59 -30.47 -2.42
N ALA A 165 16.58 -30.28 -3.27
CA ALA A 165 16.66 -29.39 -4.44
C ALA A 165 16.89 -27.91 -4.07
N ILE A 166 16.34 -27.46 -2.93
CA ILE A 166 16.52 -26.11 -2.39
C ILE A 166 17.89 -26.00 -1.72
N GLN A 167 18.26 -26.96 -0.88
CA GLN A 167 19.58 -27.05 -0.24
C GLN A 167 20.75 -27.14 -1.26
N ASN A 168 20.53 -27.84 -2.38
CA ASN A 168 21.49 -27.96 -3.48
C ASN A 168 21.59 -26.68 -4.34
N ALA A 169 20.66 -25.74 -4.21
CA ALA A 169 20.64 -24.50 -5.00
C ALA A 169 21.14 -23.27 -4.22
N ILE A 170 21.51 -23.41 -2.94
CA ILE A 170 22.32 -22.44 -2.20
C ILE A 170 23.79 -22.59 -2.61
N GLN A 171 24.54 -21.48 -2.72
CA GLN A 171 25.97 -21.55 -3.09
C GLN A 171 26.77 -22.38 -2.08
N ALA A 172 27.69 -23.22 -2.58
CA ALA A 172 28.49 -24.13 -1.76
C ALA A 172 29.23 -23.42 -0.60
N LYS A 173 29.69 -22.18 -0.80
CA LYS A 173 30.36 -21.36 0.22
C LYS A 173 29.52 -20.96 1.43
N TYR A 174 28.18 -21.04 1.35
CA TYR A 174 27.29 -20.81 2.50
C TYR A 174 26.75 -22.13 3.05
N ARG A 175 26.57 -23.14 2.19
CA ARG A 175 26.15 -24.49 2.60
C ARG A 175 27.23 -25.23 3.39
N ASN A 176 28.49 -25.08 2.99
CA ASN A 176 29.63 -25.81 3.54
C ASN A 176 30.36 -25.01 4.64
N ASP A 177 29.82 -23.86 5.05
CA ASP A 177 30.30 -23.02 6.16
C ASP A 177 29.89 -23.63 7.52
N VAL A 178 30.30 -24.90 7.72
CA VAL A 178 29.89 -25.74 8.85
C VAL A 178 30.61 -25.33 10.15
N GLU A 179 31.74 -24.60 10.05
CA GLU A 179 32.47 -24.06 11.20
C GLU A 179 31.60 -23.06 12.02
N GLY A 180 30.60 -22.44 11.40
CA GLY A 180 29.62 -21.58 12.08
C GLY A 180 28.41 -22.30 12.70
N GLY A 181 28.22 -23.61 12.46
CA GLY A 181 27.14 -24.42 13.04
C GLY A 181 25.70 -23.97 12.71
N SER A 182 25.49 -23.10 11.73
CA SER A 182 24.17 -22.51 11.47
C SER A 182 23.29 -23.38 10.56
N GLU A 183 22.16 -23.87 11.10
CA GLU A 183 21.15 -24.59 10.31
C GLU A 183 20.35 -23.71 9.33
N GLU A 184 20.63 -22.41 9.22
CA GLU A 184 19.78 -21.44 8.51
C GLU A 184 19.57 -21.69 7.02
N PHE A 185 20.52 -22.39 6.38
CA PHE A 185 20.49 -22.79 4.98
C PHE A 185 19.97 -24.23 4.76
N THR A 186 19.87 -25.03 5.83
CA THR A 186 19.57 -26.47 5.77
C THR A 186 18.23 -26.84 6.38
N HIS A 187 17.75 -26.07 7.38
CA HIS A 187 16.47 -26.26 8.03
C HIS A 187 15.65 -24.97 8.04
N MET A 188 14.37 -25.10 7.68
CA MET A 188 13.35 -24.07 7.91
C MET A 188 12.82 -24.25 9.34
N ARG A 189 12.92 -23.20 10.16
CA ARG A 189 12.35 -23.20 11.51
C ARG A 189 10.87 -22.87 11.45
N TYR A 190 10.03 -23.65 12.13
CA TYR A 190 8.62 -23.36 12.36
C TYR A 190 8.39 -23.06 13.84
N THR A 191 7.59 -22.04 14.15
CA THR A 191 7.12 -21.71 15.50
C THR A 191 5.62 -21.46 15.51
N ALA A 192 4.90 -22.13 16.41
CA ALA A 192 3.48 -21.89 16.66
C ALA A 192 3.32 -20.79 17.72
N ALA A 193 2.84 -19.61 17.34
CA ALA A 193 2.62 -18.51 18.27
C ALA A 193 1.20 -18.57 18.88
N THR A 194 1.11 -19.07 20.11
CA THR A 194 -0.13 -19.26 20.88
C THR A 194 -0.38 -18.12 21.89
N CYS A 195 0.13 -16.91 21.58
CA CYS A 195 0.07 -15.72 22.43
C CYS A 195 -0.21 -14.44 21.61
N ASP A 196 -0.53 -13.34 22.29
CA ASP A 196 -0.71 -12.03 21.65
C ASP A 196 0.61 -11.49 21.06
N PRO A 197 0.59 -10.73 19.94
CA PRO A 197 1.75 -9.95 19.48
C PRO A 197 2.50 -9.15 20.55
N ASN A 198 1.81 -8.69 21.60
CA ASN A 198 2.42 -7.96 22.72
C ASN A 198 3.17 -8.87 23.71
N GLU A 199 2.84 -10.16 23.73
CA GLU A 199 3.35 -11.19 24.63
C GLU A 199 4.47 -12.04 24.00
N PHE A 200 4.57 -12.05 22.66
CA PHE A 200 5.64 -12.70 21.91
C PHE A 200 7.01 -12.07 22.26
N THR A 201 7.68 -12.67 23.24
CA THR A 201 8.87 -12.13 23.90
C THR A 201 9.77 -13.25 24.43
N LEU A 202 11.06 -12.93 24.60
CA LEU A 202 12.09 -13.85 25.14
C LEU A 202 11.73 -14.42 26.53
N HIS A 203 11.02 -13.64 27.34
CA HIS A 203 10.51 -14.05 28.66
C HIS A 203 9.45 -15.16 28.56
N ASN A 204 8.67 -15.17 27.47
CA ASN A 204 7.60 -16.13 27.23
C ASN A 204 8.04 -17.26 26.26
N GLY A 205 9.35 -17.53 26.16
CA GLY A 205 9.92 -18.59 25.32
C GLY A 205 10.04 -18.27 23.82
N TYR A 206 9.57 -17.11 23.36
CA TYR A 206 9.58 -16.75 21.95
C TYR A 206 10.85 -15.99 21.57
N ASN A 207 11.63 -16.55 20.64
CA ASN A 207 12.85 -15.96 20.10
C ASN A 207 12.94 -16.19 18.58
N LEU A 208 13.65 -15.31 17.86
CA LEU A 208 13.81 -15.30 16.41
C LEU A 208 15.25 -15.66 16.02
N ARG A 209 15.42 -16.38 14.92
CA ARG A 209 16.71 -16.94 14.47
C ARG A 209 17.82 -15.87 14.30
N PRO A 210 17.58 -14.66 13.76
CA PRO A 210 18.63 -13.63 13.70
C PRO A 210 19.11 -13.15 15.09
N ALA A 211 18.20 -13.08 16.08
CA ALA A 211 18.55 -12.73 17.46
C ALA A 211 19.25 -13.90 18.19
N MET A 212 18.88 -15.14 17.89
CA MET A 212 19.59 -16.34 18.37
C MET A 212 21.05 -16.38 17.87
N TYR A 213 21.32 -15.90 16.65
CA TYR A 213 22.68 -15.72 16.11
C TYR A 213 23.34 -14.39 16.51
N ASN A 214 22.77 -13.65 17.47
CA ASN A 214 23.30 -12.36 17.98
C ASN A 214 23.55 -11.31 16.87
N ARG A 215 22.76 -11.32 15.79
CA ARG A 215 22.91 -10.41 14.64
C ARG A 215 22.19 -9.09 14.87
N HIS A 216 22.92 -7.97 14.75
CA HIS A 216 22.32 -6.64 14.76
C HIS A 216 21.50 -6.40 13.49
N THR A 217 20.19 -6.21 13.62
CA THR A 217 19.31 -5.86 12.50
C THR A 217 19.41 -4.35 12.23
N GLU A 218 19.90 -3.94 11.07
CA GLU A 218 19.84 -2.55 10.62
C GLU A 218 18.49 -2.26 9.92
N LEU A 219 18.10 -3.17 9.03
CA LEU A 219 16.88 -3.08 8.23
C LEU A 219 15.93 -4.25 8.50
N LEU A 220 14.72 -3.93 8.96
CA LEU A 220 13.58 -4.85 8.97
C LEU A 220 12.61 -4.48 7.85
N ILE A 221 12.60 -5.24 6.77
CA ILE A 221 11.78 -4.98 5.57
C ILE A 221 10.48 -5.80 5.68
N ALA A 222 9.39 -5.14 6.05
CA ALA A 222 8.08 -5.77 6.15
C ALA A 222 7.36 -5.78 4.80
N ILE A 223 6.74 -6.91 4.46
CA ILE A 223 5.81 -7.06 3.35
C ILE A 223 4.45 -7.47 3.94
N THR A 224 3.48 -6.56 3.99
CA THR A 224 2.11 -6.89 4.37
C THR A 224 1.33 -7.45 3.18
N TYR A 225 0.68 -8.59 3.40
CA TYR A 225 -0.13 -9.30 2.42
C TYR A 225 -1.57 -9.48 2.96
N TYR A 226 -2.55 -9.34 2.08
CA TYR A 226 -3.95 -9.60 2.36
C TYR A 226 -4.56 -10.68 1.44
N ASN A 227 -4.60 -10.47 0.12
CA ASN A 227 -5.18 -11.44 -0.83
C ASN A 227 -4.57 -11.40 -2.26
N GLU A 228 -3.31 -10.96 -2.37
CA GLU A 228 -2.63 -10.70 -3.63
C GLU A 228 -2.25 -11.99 -4.38
N ASP A 229 -2.22 -11.99 -5.71
CA ASP A 229 -1.84 -13.20 -6.47
C ASP A 229 -0.33 -13.46 -6.48
N LYS A 230 0.07 -14.71 -6.80
CA LYS A 230 1.48 -15.12 -6.89
C LYS A 230 2.38 -14.24 -7.76
N ASN A 231 1.85 -13.54 -8.77
CA ASN A 231 2.64 -12.63 -9.61
C ASN A 231 2.86 -11.29 -8.91
N LEU A 232 1.86 -10.77 -8.18
CA LEU A 232 1.97 -9.59 -7.32
C LEU A 232 2.98 -9.82 -6.17
N THR A 233 2.88 -10.97 -5.51
CA THR A 233 3.77 -11.36 -4.41
C THR A 233 5.20 -11.60 -4.91
N ALA A 234 5.39 -12.39 -5.98
CA ALA A 234 6.70 -12.61 -6.59
C ALA A 234 7.35 -11.29 -7.07
N ARG A 235 6.59 -10.36 -7.65
CA ARG A 235 7.07 -9.03 -8.05
C ARG A 235 7.63 -8.22 -6.88
N THR A 236 6.94 -8.27 -5.74
CA THR A 236 7.36 -7.58 -4.51
C THR A 236 8.65 -8.19 -3.98
N LEU A 237 8.64 -9.51 -3.77
CA LEU A 237 9.74 -10.24 -3.16
C LEU A 237 11.01 -10.21 -4.03
N HIS A 238 10.87 -10.39 -5.35
CA HIS A 238 11.99 -10.29 -6.28
C HIS A 238 12.59 -8.88 -6.32
N GLY A 239 11.76 -7.83 -6.28
CA GLY A 239 12.22 -6.45 -6.19
C GLY A 239 12.98 -6.15 -4.90
N VAL A 240 12.54 -6.72 -3.77
CA VAL A 240 13.25 -6.65 -2.48
C VAL A 240 14.60 -7.37 -2.56
N MET A 241 14.66 -8.60 -3.09
CA MET A 241 15.93 -9.32 -3.24
C MET A 241 16.91 -8.63 -4.20
N GLN A 242 16.43 -8.01 -5.29
CA GLN A 242 17.26 -7.16 -6.15
C GLN A 242 17.82 -5.95 -5.40
N ASN A 243 17.02 -5.30 -4.53
CA ASN A 243 17.49 -4.19 -3.71
C ASN A 243 18.53 -4.64 -2.67
N ILE A 244 18.34 -5.80 -2.03
CA ILE A 244 19.31 -6.35 -1.07
C ILE A 244 20.63 -6.70 -1.78
N ARG A 245 20.59 -7.30 -2.98
CA ARG A 245 21.77 -7.47 -3.83
C ARG A 245 22.47 -6.13 -4.10
N ASP A 246 21.73 -5.10 -4.47
CA ASP A 246 22.30 -3.79 -4.79
C ASP A 246 22.95 -3.09 -3.57
N ILE A 247 22.53 -3.44 -2.34
CA ILE A 247 23.16 -3.04 -1.07
C ILE A 247 24.43 -3.86 -0.80
N VAL A 248 24.35 -5.20 -0.91
CA VAL A 248 25.49 -6.10 -0.65
C VAL A 248 26.64 -5.85 -1.64
N ASN A 249 26.31 -5.53 -2.89
CA ASN A 249 27.30 -5.24 -3.95
C ASN A 249 27.84 -3.79 -3.93
N LEU A 250 27.66 -3.03 -2.84
CA LEU A 250 28.26 -1.70 -2.67
C LEU A 250 29.78 -1.79 -2.49
N LYS A 251 30.51 -1.56 -3.59
CA LYS A 251 31.99 -1.55 -3.65
C LYS A 251 32.68 -0.55 -2.72
N LYS A 252 31.94 0.43 -2.18
CA LYS A 252 32.40 1.40 -1.17
C LYS A 252 31.26 1.56 -0.16
N SER A 253 31.49 1.19 1.10
CA SER A 253 30.65 1.53 2.24
C SER A 253 31.42 1.27 3.53
N GLU A 254 31.51 2.28 4.41
CA GLU A 254 32.12 2.16 5.74
C GLU A 254 31.23 1.39 6.73
N PHE A 255 29.94 1.20 6.40
CA PHE A 255 28.94 0.62 7.28
C PHE A 255 28.60 -0.83 6.91
N TRP A 256 28.21 -1.10 5.67
CA TRP A 256 27.49 -2.33 5.34
C TRP A 256 28.30 -3.60 5.63
N ASN A 257 29.58 -3.64 5.23
CA ASN A 257 30.47 -4.79 5.46
C ASN A 257 31.26 -4.74 6.78
N LYS A 258 31.02 -3.73 7.66
CA LYS A 258 31.73 -3.61 8.95
C LYS A 258 31.14 -4.56 9.98
N GLY A 259 31.95 -5.48 10.50
CA GLY A 259 31.53 -6.44 11.54
C GLY A 259 30.68 -7.62 11.02
N GLY A 260 30.77 -7.94 9.73
CA GLY A 260 30.11 -9.09 9.11
C GLY A 260 29.54 -8.78 7.72
N PRO A 261 29.10 -9.80 6.95
CA PRO A 261 28.44 -9.62 5.65
C PRO A 261 27.21 -8.71 5.73
N ALA A 262 27.07 -7.78 4.79
CA ALA A 262 25.97 -6.81 4.77
C ALA A 262 24.56 -7.43 4.84
N TRP A 263 24.37 -8.64 4.29
CA TRP A 263 23.07 -9.32 4.30
C TRP A 263 22.60 -9.76 5.70
N GLN A 264 23.53 -10.03 6.63
CA GLN A 264 23.19 -10.46 7.99
C GLN A 264 22.52 -9.34 8.81
N LYS A 265 22.64 -8.09 8.37
CA LYS A 265 22.01 -6.90 8.97
C LYS A 265 20.62 -6.62 8.42
N ILE A 266 20.13 -7.43 7.48
CA ILE A 266 18.86 -7.22 6.78
C ILE A 266 17.97 -8.43 7.01
N VAL A 267 16.75 -8.19 7.49
CA VAL A 267 15.72 -9.21 7.71
C VAL A 267 14.46 -8.81 6.93
N VAL A 268 13.87 -9.76 6.20
CA VAL A 268 12.61 -9.56 5.47
C VAL A 268 11.49 -10.29 6.19
N ALA A 269 10.40 -9.59 6.52
CA ALA A 269 9.27 -10.12 7.28
C ALA A 269 7.97 -10.07 6.44
N LEU A 270 7.55 -11.22 5.91
CA LEU A 270 6.28 -11.36 5.20
C LEU A 270 5.16 -11.61 6.22
N VAL A 271 4.11 -10.79 6.26
CA VAL A 271 3.00 -10.93 7.24
C VAL A 271 1.66 -11.03 6.51
N PHE A 272 1.08 -12.23 6.51
CA PHE A 272 -0.13 -12.58 5.76
C PHE A 272 -1.37 -12.53 6.67
N ASP A 273 -2.41 -11.81 6.24
CA ASP A 273 -3.60 -11.51 7.03
C ASP A 273 -4.71 -12.59 6.99
N GLY A 274 -4.36 -13.82 7.35
CA GLY A 274 -5.30 -14.93 7.49
C GLY A 274 -4.99 -16.12 6.58
N ILE A 275 -5.37 -17.32 7.01
CA ILE A 275 -5.31 -18.57 6.22
C ILE A 275 -6.38 -18.58 5.12
N ASP A 276 -7.61 -18.15 5.42
CA ASP A 276 -8.74 -18.14 4.47
C ASP A 276 -8.60 -17.19 3.26
N PRO A 277 -8.10 -15.94 3.37
CA PRO A 277 -7.90 -15.06 2.22
C PRO A 277 -6.58 -15.32 1.45
N CYS A 278 -5.74 -16.25 1.91
CA CYS A 278 -4.44 -16.54 1.31
C CYS A 278 -4.57 -17.23 -0.06
N ASP A 279 -3.83 -16.73 -1.05
CA ASP A 279 -3.69 -17.35 -2.35
C ASP A 279 -2.82 -18.62 -2.22
N LYS A 280 -3.39 -19.79 -2.55
CA LYS A 280 -2.69 -21.08 -2.44
C LYS A 280 -1.48 -21.14 -3.37
N ASP A 281 -1.64 -20.60 -4.56
CA ASP A 281 -0.61 -20.43 -5.58
C ASP A 281 0.58 -19.57 -5.10
N THR A 282 0.34 -18.65 -4.15
CA THR A 282 1.39 -17.85 -3.52
C THR A 282 2.18 -18.65 -2.47
N LEU A 283 1.53 -19.55 -1.74
CA LEU A 283 2.22 -20.47 -0.80
C LEU A 283 3.13 -21.44 -1.55
N ASP A 284 2.72 -21.91 -2.72
CA ASP A 284 3.57 -22.75 -3.58
C ASP A 284 4.84 -22.02 -4.04
N VAL A 285 4.75 -20.71 -4.31
CA VAL A 285 5.92 -19.85 -4.57
C VAL A 285 6.81 -19.70 -3.33
N LEU A 286 6.24 -19.55 -2.13
CA LEU A 286 7.03 -19.50 -0.87
C LEU A 286 7.71 -20.84 -0.53
N ALA A 287 7.06 -21.97 -0.83
CA ALA A 287 7.63 -23.30 -0.70
C ALA A 287 8.77 -23.52 -1.69
N THR A 288 8.62 -23.09 -2.94
CA THR A 288 9.64 -23.18 -4.00
C THR A 288 10.97 -22.49 -3.62
N ILE A 289 10.94 -21.48 -2.74
CA ILE A 289 12.12 -20.75 -2.25
C ILE A 289 12.53 -21.12 -0.81
N GLY A 290 11.87 -22.11 -0.20
CA GLY A 290 12.23 -22.72 1.09
C GLY A 290 11.68 -22.03 2.35
N ILE A 291 10.83 -21.01 2.19
CA ILE A 291 10.32 -20.19 3.31
C ILE A 291 9.06 -20.82 3.95
N TYR A 292 8.39 -21.73 3.24
CA TYR A 292 7.19 -22.43 3.70
C TYR A 292 7.30 -23.94 3.44
N GLN A 293 6.63 -24.74 4.27
CA GLN A 293 6.43 -26.17 4.06
C GLN A 293 4.99 -26.55 4.44
N ASP A 294 4.36 -27.40 3.63
CA ASP A 294 3.06 -28.00 3.94
C ASP A 294 3.20 -29.10 5.04
N GLY A 295 2.12 -29.41 5.75
CA GLY A 295 2.06 -30.42 6.81
C GLY A 295 2.61 -30.04 8.20
N VAL A 296 3.41 -28.96 8.33
CA VAL A 296 4.04 -28.60 9.63
C VAL A 296 3.14 -27.79 10.57
N MET A 297 2.04 -27.20 10.08
CA MET A 297 1.22 -26.26 10.87
C MET A 297 0.34 -26.98 11.89
N LYS A 298 0.35 -26.49 13.13
CA LYS A 298 -0.46 -27.03 14.25
C LYS A 298 -1.48 -25.97 14.71
N ARG A 299 -2.77 -26.33 14.69
CA ARG A 299 -3.91 -25.45 15.00
C ARG A 299 -3.81 -24.82 16.39
N ASP A 300 -3.38 -25.62 17.34
CA ASP A 300 -3.27 -25.30 18.75
C ASP A 300 -2.17 -26.16 19.37
N VAL A 301 -1.63 -25.68 20.50
CA VAL A 301 -0.67 -26.42 21.33
C VAL A 301 -1.25 -26.47 22.74
N ASP A 302 -1.49 -27.67 23.25
CA ASP A 302 -2.16 -27.91 24.54
C ASP A 302 -3.51 -27.18 24.67
N GLY A 303 -4.27 -27.14 23.58
CA GLY A 303 -5.57 -26.46 23.51
C GLY A 303 -5.52 -24.93 23.43
N LYS A 304 -4.33 -24.31 23.44
CA LYS A 304 -4.16 -22.88 23.14
C LYS A 304 -4.08 -22.67 21.64
N GLU A 305 -5.07 -21.98 21.07
CA GLU A 305 -5.13 -21.66 19.64
C GLU A 305 -3.87 -20.91 19.17
N THR A 306 -3.27 -21.41 18.08
CA THR A 306 -2.19 -20.71 17.37
C THR A 306 -2.78 -19.48 16.69
N LEU A 307 -2.31 -18.28 17.07
CA LEU A 307 -2.75 -17.02 16.45
C LEU A 307 -1.94 -16.69 15.19
N ALA A 308 -0.69 -17.14 15.12
CA ALA A 308 0.13 -17.09 13.91
C ALA A 308 1.13 -18.25 13.81
N HIS A 309 1.33 -18.71 12.58
CA HIS A 309 2.39 -19.63 12.18
C HIS A 309 3.60 -18.82 11.69
N ILE A 310 4.75 -19.00 12.33
CA ILE A 310 5.99 -18.29 12.00
C ILE A 310 6.98 -19.27 11.40
N PHE A 311 7.55 -18.92 10.26
CA PHE A 311 8.55 -19.69 9.54
C PHE A 311 9.81 -18.84 9.34
N GLU A 312 11.01 -19.41 9.54
CA GLU A 312 12.28 -18.71 9.35
C GLU A 312 13.24 -19.55 8.49
N TYR A 313 13.76 -18.97 7.40
CA TYR A 313 14.73 -19.61 6.50
C TYR A 313 15.60 -18.56 5.80
N THR A 314 16.87 -18.88 5.52
CA THR A 314 17.78 -17.97 4.80
C THR A 314 17.99 -18.49 3.38
N THR A 315 17.47 -17.77 2.39
CA THR A 315 17.39 -18.23 0.99
C THR A 315 18.18 -17.34 0.02
N GLN A 316 18.67 -17.93 -1.07
CA GLN A 316 19.17 -17.22 -2.26
C GLN A 316 18.21 -17.35 -3.46
N LEU A 317 17.11 -18.09 -3.31
CA LEU A 317 16.17 -18.39 -4.40
C LEU A 317 15.13 -17.29 -4.54
N SER A 318 14.75 -16.98 -5.79
CA SER A 318 13.79 -15.93 -6.08
C SER A 318 12.93 -16.27 -7.30
N VAL A 319 11.60 -16.13 -7.19
CA VAL A 319 10.68 -16.31 -8.31
C VAL A 319 10.34 -14.95 -8.92
N THR A 320 10.44 -14.85 -10.24
CA THR A 320 10.08 -13.63 -10.99
C THR A 320 8.57 -13.46 -11.17
N PRO A 321 8.05 -12.26 -11.51
CA PRO A 321 6.64 -12.08 -11.87
C PRO A 321 6.17 -12.97 -13.04
N SER A 322 7.13 -13.41 -13.87
CA SER A 322 6.95 -14.34 -15.00
C SER A 322 7.07 -15.82 -14.60
N GLN A 323 7.05 -16.13 -13.29
CA GLN A 323 7.13 -17.48 -12.72
C GLN A 323 8.39 -18.28 -13.12
N GLN A 324 9.48 -17.58 -13.47
CA GLN A 324 10.80 -18.17 -13.66
C GLN A 324 11.56 -18.15 -12.34
N LEU A 325 12.10 -19.30 -11.92
CA LEU A 325 12.95 -19.46 -10.74
C LEU A 325 14.39 -19.03 -11.04
N ILE A 326 14.85 -18.00 -10.32
CA ILE A 326 16.24 -17.56 -10.29
C ILE A 326 16.97 -18.32 -9.20
N ARG A 327 18.03 -19.04 -9.59
CA ARG A 327 19.03 -19.64 -8.72
C ARG A 327 20.28 -18.75 -8.68
N PRO A 328 21.05 -18.71 -7.59
CA PRO A 328 22.33 -18.01 -7.57
C PRO A 328 23.30 -18.64 -8.59
N THR A 329 24.12 -17.80 -9.20
CA THR A 329 25.25 -18.21 -10.06
C THR A 329 26.57 -17.86 -9.35
N ASP A 330 27.68 -18.44 -9.79
CA ASP A 330 28.99 -18.21 -9.18
C ASP A 330 29.44 -16.76 -9.32
N ASP A 331 29.37 -16.03 -8.20
CA ASP A 331 29.92 -14.70 -7.89
C ASP A 331 29.93 -13.63 -9.00
N GLY A 332 28.88 -13.63 -9.82
CA GLY A 332 28.57 -12.56 -10.76
C GLY A 332 27.81 -11.39 -10.10
N PRO A 333 27.85 -10.18 -10.69
CA PRO A 333 27.14 -9.00 -10.17
C PRO A 333 25.60 -9.14 -10.22
N SER A 334 25.09 -10.16 -10.93
CA SER A 334 23.67 -10.54 -11.00
C SER A 334 23.24 -11.48 -9.88
N THR A 335 24.17 -12.21 -9.24
CA THR A 335 23.90 -13.22 -8.20
C THR A 335 23.14 -12.60 -7.03
N LEU A 336 22.10 -13.29 -6.54
CA LEU A 336 21.36 -12.86 -5.36
C LEU A 336 22.10 -13.31 -4.08
N PRO A 337 22.34 -12.41 -3.11
CA PRO A 337 22.92 -12.79 -1.83
C PRO A 337 21.92 -13.60 -1.01
N PRO A 338 22.37 -14.26 0.08
CA PRO A 338 21.47 -14.75 1.11
C PRO A 338 20.54 -13.66 1.63
N VAL A 339 19.30 -14.02 1.92
CA VAL A 339 18.32 -13.13 2.55
C VAL A 339 17.67 -13.86 3.71
N GLN A 340 17.75 -13.29 4.91
CA GLN A 340 17.08 -13.81 6.11
C GLN A 340 15.58 -13.52 6.00
N MET A 341 14.78 -14.56 5.77
CA MET A 341 13.33 -14.44 5.59
C MET A 341 12.61 -14.95 6.83
N MET A 342 11.66 -14.15 7.32
CA MET A 342 10.62 -14.54 8.27
C MET A 342 9.28 -14.46 7.55
N PHE A 343 8.44 -15.50 7.69
CA PHE A 343 7.09 -15.54 7.16
C PHE A 343 6.11 -15.80 8.30
N CYS A 344 5.08 -14.97 8.41
CA CYS A 344 4.10 -14.97 9.48
C CYS A 344 2.70 -15.09 8.87
N LEU A 345 2.17 -16.32 8.83
CA LEU A 345 0.80 -16.61 8.40
C LEU A 345 -0.13 -16.58 9.62
N LYS A 346 -0.94 -15.54 9.74
CA LYS A 346 -1.91 -15.43 10.86
C LYS A 346 -3.05 -16.42 10.65
N GLN A 347 -3.52 -17.05 11.73
CA GLN A 347 -4.66 -17.99 11.68
C GLN A 347 -5.94 -17.30 11.19
N LYS A 348 -6.18 -16.06 11.65
CA LYS A 348 -7.43 -15.30 11.43
C LYS A 348 -7.17 -13.95 10.77
N ASN A 349 -8.10 -13.57 9.89
CA ASN A 349 -8.11 -12.32 9.13
C ASN A 349 -8.39 -11.12 10.04
N SER A 350 -7.31 -10.47 10.50
CA SER A 350 -7.32 -9.52 11.63
C SER A 350 -6.99 -8.08 11.23
N LYS A 351 -6.86 -7.80 9.93
CA LYS A 351 -6.59 -6.51 9.28
C LYS A 351 -5.13 -6.04 9.40
N LYS A 352 -4.74 -5.11 8.51
CA LYS A 352 -3.37 -4.59 8.34
C LYS A 352 -2.75 -4.06 9.64
N ILE A 353 -3.52 -3.32 10.46
CA ILE A 353 -3.05 -2.79 11.74
C ILE A 353 -2.58 -3.91 12.69
N ASN A 354 -3.24 -5.06 12.68
CA ASN A 354 -2.82 -6.23 13.45
C ASN A 354 -1.57 -6.90 12.87
N SER A 355 -1.43 -6.96 11.53
CA SER A 355 -0.18 -7.40 10.89
C SER A 355 1.01 -6.50 11.26
N HIS A 356 0.78 -5.19 11.40
CA HIS A 356 1.77 -4.26 11.95
C HIS A 356 2.01 -4.46 13.46
N ARG A 357 1.06 -5.00 14.23
CA ARG A 357 1.30 -5.33 15.66
C ARG A 357 2.24 -6.51 15.81
N TRP A 358 2.10 -7.55 14.98
CA TRP A 358 3.12 -8.61 14.84
C TRP A 358 4.48 -8.03 14.41
N LEU A 359 4.51 -7.15 13.41
CA LEU A 359 5.76 -6.55 12.96
C LEU A 359 6.49 -5.77 14.05
N PHE A 360 5.82 -4.83 14.74
CA PHE A 360 6.51 -3.90 15.64
C PHE A 360 6.60 -4.41 17.09
N ASN A 361 5.53 -4.99 17.64
CA ASN A 361 5.49 -5.35 19.07
C ASN A 361 6.02 -6.76 19.37
N ALA A 362 5.97 -7.67 18.38
CA ALA A 362 6.62 -8.98 18.46
C ALA A 362 8.02 -8.92 17.81
N PHE A 363 8.10 -8.82 16.48
CA PHE A 363 9.38 -9.02 15.77
C PHE A 363 10.37 -7.87 15.99
N GLY A 364 9.93 -6.62 15.79
CA GLY A 364 10.74 -5.43 16.02
C GLY A 364 11.21 -5.31 17.48
N ARG A 365 10.42 -5.77 18.45
CA ARG A 365 10.79 -5.78 19.87
C ARG A 365 11.92 -6.75 20.20
N ILE A 366 12.04 -7.87 19.48
CA ILE A 366 13.11 -8.86 19.65
C ILE A 366 14.34 -8.48 18.81
N LEU A 367 14.15 -8.05 17.56
CA LEU A 367 15.23 -7.71 16.63
C LEU A 367 15.84 -6.32 16.88
N ASN A 368 15.11 -5.43 17.56
CA ASN A 368 15.43 -4.02 17.81
C ASN A 368 16.08 -3.29 16.60
N PRO A 369 15.42 -3.28 15.42
CA PRO A 369 16.01 -2.73 14.20
C PRO A 369 16.17 -1.20 14.31
N GLU A 370 17.18 -0.62 13.66
CA GLU A 370 17.26 0.85 13.62
C GLU A 370 16.21 1.44 12.67
N VAL A 371 15.96 0.80 11.50
CA VAL A 371 14.92 1.23 10.54
C VAL A 371 14.04 0.06 10.09
N CYS A 372 12.72 0.24 10.20
CA CYS A 372 11.72 -0.63 9.59
C CYS A 372 11.24 -0.04 8.26
N ILE A 373 11.21 -0.82 7.19
CA ILE A 373 10.59 -0.47 5.91
C ILE A 373 9.24 -1.19 5.80
N LEU A 374 8.20 -0.52 5.31
CA LEU A 374 6.88 -1.08 5.03
C LEU A 374 6.62 -1.12 3.52
N LEU A 375 6.26 -2.30 3.03
CA LEU A 375 5.78 -2.58 1.67
C LEU A 375 4.42 -3.28 1.74
N ASP A 376 3.49 -2.92 0.84
CA ASP A 376 2.34 -3.77 0.54
C ASP A 376 2.67 -4.72 -0.60
N ALA A 377 2.22 -5.98 -0.51
CA ALA A 377 2.29 -6.94 -1.61
C ALA A 377 1.64 -6.37 -2.88
N GLY A 378 2.23 -6.68 -4.03
CA GLY A 378 1.97 -6.04 -5.33
C GLY A 378 2.88 -4.84 -5.63
N THR A 379 3.37 -4.12 -4.60
CA THR A 379 4.27 -2.98 -4.75
C THR A 379 5.67 -3.43 -5.16
N LYS A 380 6.16 -2.93 -6.30
CA LYS A 380 7.50 -3.21 -6.79
C LYS A 380 8.46 -2.10 -6.37
N PRO A 381 9.42 -2.33 -5.44
CA PRO A 381 10.48 -1.36 -5.19
C PRO A 381 11.36 -1.22 -6.44
N GLY A 382 11.67 0.03 -6.82
CA GLY A 382 12.61 0.32 -7.91
C GLY A 382 14.07 -0.02 -7.56
N PRO A 383 15.00 0.02 -8.54
CA PRO A 383 16.42 -0.23 -8.27
C PRO A 383 16.97 0.71 -7.21
N LYS A 384 17.66 0.15 -6.20
CA LYS A 384 18.21 0.86 -5.03
C LYS A 384 17.20 1.68 -4.19
N SER A 385 15.89 1.54 -4.39
CA SER A 385 14.90 2.34 -3.65
C SER A 385 14.91 2.09 -2.14
N LEU A 386 15.24 0.87 -1.69
CA LEU A 386 15.40 0.54 -0.27
C LEU A 386 16.68 1.15 0.32
N LEU A 387 17.77 1.14 -0.46
CA LEU A 387 19.03 1.80 -0.11
C LEU A 387 18.81 3.31 0.07
N TYR A 388 18.15 3.99 -0.88
CA TYR A 388 17.90 5.43 -0.78
C TYR A 388 17.00 5.80 0.41
N LEU A 389 16.09 4.92 0.85
CA LEU A 389 15.35 5.12 2.11
C LEU A 389 16.31 5.02 3.30
N TRP A 390 17.12 3.97 3.40
CA TRP A 390 18.10 3.80 4.47
C TRP A 390 19.11 4.96 4.54
N GLU A 391 19.68 5.37 3.40
CA GLU A 391 20.61 6.50 3.29
C GLU A 391 20.03 7.79 3.89
N ALA A 392 18.71 8.01 3.79
CA ALA A 392 18.05 9.17 4.38
C ALA A 392 18.05 9.12 5.92
N PHE A 393 17.88 7.93 6.53
CA PHE A 393 18.00 7.77 7.99
C PHE A 393 19.45 7.79 8.46
N TYR A 394 20.38 7.24 7.67
CA TYR A 394 21.81 7.25 7.98
C TYR A 394 22.38 8.67 7.99
N ASN A 395 21.97 9.51 7.02
CA ASN A 395 22.41 10.90 6.90
C ASN A 395 21.62 11.91 7.75
N ASP A 396 20.57 11.51 8.47
CA ASP A 396 19.71 12.43 9.23
C ASP A 396 19.19 11.79 10.52
N LYS A 397 19.97 11.88 11.60
CA LYS A 397 19.69 11.22 12.90
C LYS A 397 18.36 11.60 13.56
N ASP A 398 17.78 12.75 13.19
CA ASP A 398 16.52 13.27 13.71
C ASP A 398 15.33 12.95 12.76
N LEU A 399 15.57 12.28 11.62
CA LEU A 399 14.53 11.70 10.77
C LEU A 399 13.87 10.52 11.50
N GLY A 400 12.58 10.64 11.79
CA GLY A 400 11.79 9.57 12.41
C GLY A 400 11.04 8.69 11.41
N GLY A 401 10.73 9.20 10.22
CA GLY A 401 10.07 8.45 9.16
C GLY A 401 10.20 9.09 7.79
N ALA A 402 10.09 8.29 6.73
CA ALA A 402 10.19 8.74 5.34
C ALA A 402 9.34 7.89 4.38
N CYS A 403 9.12 8.38 3.16
CA CYS A 403 8.54 7.61 2.07
C CYS A 403 9.19 7.94 0.71
N GLY A 404 9.14 6.99 -0.21
CA GLY A 404 9.54 7.17 -1.60
C GLY A 404 8.40 7.67 -2.48
N GLU A 405 8.70 7.89 -3.76
CA GLU A 405 7.71 8.15 -4.81
C GLU A 405 6.93 6.87 -5.13
N ILE A 406 5.67 6.81 -4.72
CA ILE A 406 4.73 5.80 -5.25
C ILE A 406 4.15 6.31 -6.56
N HIS A 407 4.24 5.52 -7.63
CA HIS A 407 3.61 5.82 -8.91
C HIS A 407 2.87 4.62 -9.50
N ALA A 408 1.91 4.90 -10.39
CA ALA A 408 1.11 3.87 -11.04
C ALA A 408 1.94 3.02 -12.01
N MET A 409 1.62 1.74 -12.13
CA MET A 409 2.12 0.85 -13.17
C MET A 409 1.44 1.16 -14.50
N LEU A 410 2.19 1.79 -15.42
CA LEU A 410 1.67 2.28 -16.70
C LEU A 410 1.53 1.17 -17.77
N GLY A 411 2.01 -0.05 -17.48
CA GLY A 411 2.08 -1.14 -18.44
C GLY A 411 3.18 -0.96 -19.50
N LYS A 412 3.47 -2.03 -20.26
CA LYS A 412 4.49 -2.01 -21.32
C LYS A 412 4.08 -1.03 -22.43
N GLY A 413 4.88 0.01 -22.63
CA GLY A 413 4.57 1.08 -23.60
C GLY A 413 3.39 1.96 -23.19
N TRP A 414 3.21 2.20 -21.88
CA TRP A 414 2.18 3.08 -21.31
C TRP A 414 0.72 2.71 -21.62
N ARG A 415 0.46 1.48 -22.08
CA ARG A 415 -0.87 0.99 -22.49
C ARG A 415 -1.98 1.21 -21.46
N ASN A 416 -1.67 1.19 -20.16
CA ASN A 416 -2.69 1.35 -19.12
C ASN A 416 -3.24 2.79 -19.09
N LEU A 417 -2.52 3.79 -19.63
CA LEU A 417 -2.99 5.18 -19.75
C LEU A 417 -4.12 5.37 -20.77
N ILE A 418 -4.45 4.34 -21.58
CA ILE A 418 -5.65 4.34 -22.43
C ILE A 418 -6.92 4.37 -21.57
N ASN A 419 -6.87 3.84 -20.34
CA ASN A 419 -7.96 3.96 -19.37
C ASN A 419 -7.90 5.36 -18.70
N PRO A 420 -8.92 6.23 -18.87
CA PRO A 420 -8.89 7.58 -18.32
C PRO A 420 -8.90 7.61 -16.78
N LEU A 421 -9.39 6.57 -16.11
CA LEU A 421 -9.31 6.47 -14.65
C LEU A 421 -7.87 6.21 -14.19
N VAL A 422 -7.13 5.34 -14.88
CA VAL A 422 -5.71 5.08 -14.60
C VAL A 422 -4.87 6.32 -14.90
N ALA A 423 -5.14 7.00 -16.01
CA ALA A 423 -4.46 8.24 -16.38
C ALA A 423 -4.72 9.37 -15.37
N ALA A 424 -5.96 9.59 -14.94
CA ALA A 424 -6.28 10.60 -13.92
C ALA A 424 -5.58 10.31 -12.58
N GLN A 425 -5.52 9.04 -12.15
CA GLN A 425 -4.82 8.61 -10.93
C GLN A 425 -3.30 8.81 -11.04
N ASN A 426 -2.70 8.48 -12.18
CA ASN A 426 -1.28 8.73 -12.43
C ASN A 426 -0.93 10.22 -12.36
N PHE A 427 -1.78 11.09 -12.91
CA PHE A 427 -1.59 12.54 -12.83
C PHE A 427 -1.62 13.04 -11.38
N GLU A 428 -2.62 12.65 -10.60
CA GLU A 428 -2.75 13.05 -9.20
C GLU A 428 -1.56 12.57 -8.34
N TYR A 429 -1.15 11.31 -8.51
CA TYR A 429 0.05 10.77 -7.85
C TYR A 429 1.30 11.59 -8.20
N LYS A 430 1.51 11.91 -9.48
CA LYS A 430 2.67 12.69 -9.92
C LYS A 430 2.64 14.11 -9.35
N ILE A 431 1.53 14.83 -9.48
CA ILE A 431 1.40 16.19 -8.92
C ILE A 431 1.59 16.19 -7.40
N SER A 432 1.01 15.24 -6.66
CA SER A 432 1.20 15.20 -5.20
C SER A 432 2.64 14.87 -4.80
N ASN A 433 3.33 13.99 -5.52
CA ASN A 433 4.76 13.70 -5.33
C ASN A 433 5.69 14.86 -5.76
N ILE A 434 5.25 15.72 -6.69
CA ILE A 434 6.05 16.84 -7.22
C ILE A 434 5.81 18.14 -6.43
N LEU A 435 4.64 18.33 -5.83
CA LEU A 435 4.26 19.57 -5.17
C LEU A 435 3.96 19.39 -3.67
N ASP A 436 3.07 18.46 -3.31
CA ASP A 436 2.62 18.33 -1.92
C ASP A 436 3.70 17.70 -1.03
N LYS A 437 4.27 16.55 -1.46
CA LYS A 437 5.32 15.87 -0.68
C LYS A 437 6.58 16.73 -0.50
N PRO A 438 7.07 17.46 -1.52
CA PRO A 438 8.17 18.42 -1.37
C PRO A 438 7.85 19.58 -0.41
N LEU A 439 6.63 20.15 -0.47
CA LEU A 439 6.18 21.18 0.46
C LEU A 439 6.17 20.67 1.92
N GLU A 440 5.47 19.56 2.17
CA GLU A 440 5.35 18.98 3.51
C GLU A 440 6.71 18.54 4.09
N SER A 441 7.56 17.94 3.24
CA SER A 441 8.93 17.54 3.59
C SER A 441 9.87 18.73 3.85
N SER A 442 9.53 19.92 3.37
CA SER A 442 10.27 21.15 3.67
C SER A 442 9.95 21.67 5.07
N PHE A 443 8.67 21.61 5.46
CA PHE A 443 8.20 21.90 6.82
C PHE A 443 8.58 20.81 7.83
N GLY A 444 8.88 19.59 7.38
CA GLY A 444 9.33 18.48 8.23
C GLY A 444 8.21 17.63 8.81
N TYR A 445 6.98 17.78 8.31
CA TYR A 445 5.83 16.95 8.67
C TYR A 445 5.09 16.55 7.39
N VAL A 446 5.48 15.41 6.81
CA VAL A 446 4.74 14.77 5.73
C VAL A 446 3.41 14.23 6.30
N SER A 447 2.27 14.67 5.76
CA SER A 447 0.96 14.40 6.37
C SER A 447 0.48 12.96 6.20
N VAL A 448 1.13 12.20 5.31
CA VAL A 448 1.00 10.75 5.16
C VAL A 448 2.28 10.18 4.56
N LEU A 449 2.85 9.18 5.24
CA LEU A 449 3.86 8.27 4.71
C LEU A 449 3.13 6.95 4.38
N PRO A 450 2.86 6.64 3.09
CA PRO A 450 1.94 5.55 2.78
C PRO A 450 2.49 4.19 3.22
N GLY A 451 1.68 3.39 3.92
CA GLY A 451 2.03 2.05 4.38
C GLY A 451 2.30 1.02 3.28
N ALA A 452 2.13 1.40 2.01
CA ALA A 452 2.51 0.61 0.83
C ALA A 452 3.98 0.82 0.40
N PHE A 453 4.59 1.97 0.72
CA PHE A 453 6.03 2.22 0.52
C PHE A 453 6.54 3.35 1.42
N SER A 454 6.85 3.01 2.67
CA SER A 454 7.37 3.95 3.67
C SER A 454 8.42 3.29 4.56
N ALA A 455 9.08 4.08 5.40
CA ALA A 455 10.07 3.63 6.35
C ALA A 455 10.02 4.46 7.64
N TYR A 456 10.37 3.84 8.76
CA TYR A 456 10.27 4.42 10.09
C TYR A 456 11.48 4.01 10.93
N ARG A 457 12.07 4.96 11.66
CA ARG A 457 13.12 4.66 12.65
C ARG A 457 12.44 4.05 13.88
N PHE A 458 12.83 2.85 14.30
CA PHE A 458 12.06 2.08 15.29
C PHE A 458 11.89 2.83 16.62
N ARG A 459 12.98 3.36 17.17
CA ARG A 459 12.98 4.23 18.36
C ARG A 459 12.16 5.53 18.23
N ALA A 460 11.86 5.99 17.02
CA ALA A 460 10.98 7.14 16.80
C ALA A 460 9.50 6.74 16.97
N ILE A 461 9.07 5.62 16.39
CA ILE A 461 7.67 5.14 16.48
C ILE A 461 7.31 4.51 17.84
N MET A 462 8.26 3.91 18.56
CA MET A 462 8.01 3.23 19.83
C MET A 462 7.37 4.11 20.92
N GLY A 463 6.50 3.51 21.72
CA GLY A 463 5.64 4.19 22.70
C GLY A 463 4.43 4.84 22.02
N ARG A 464 4.06 6.04 22.46
CA ARG A 464 2.81 6.73 22.08
C ARG A 464 2.43 6.69 20.59
N PRO A 465 3.33 6.87 19.61
CA PRO A 465 2.93 6.80 18.20
C PRO A 465 2.37 5.44 17.81
N LEU A 466 2.99 4.34 18.24
CA LEU A 466 2.46 2.99 18.05
C LEU A 466 1.23 2.70 18.93
N GLU A 467 1.19 3.16 20.19
CA GLU A 467 -0.01 3.02 21.05
C GLU A 467 -1.25 3.63 20.37
N GLN A 468 -1.12 4.85 19.85
CA GLN A 468 -2.18 5.59 19.18
C GLN A 468 -2.48 5.06 17.77
N TYR A 469 -1.56 4.32 17.15
CA TYR A 469 -1.78 3.58 15.90
C TYR A 469 -2.60 2.30 16.15
N PHE A 470 -2.18 1.46 17.11
CA PHE A 470 -2.84 0.20 17.44
C PHE A 470 -4.20 0.36 18.13
N HIS A 471 -4.59 1.57 18.53
CA HIS A 471 -5.98 1.89 18.86
C HIS A 471 -6.98 1.56 17.73
N GLY A 472 -6.52 1.46 16.47
CA GLY A 472 -7.31 1.00 15.32
C GLY A 472 -7.46 -0.52 15.20
N ASP A 473 -6.82 -1.31 16.06
CA ASP A 473 -6.86 -2.77 16.00
C ASP A 473 -8.14 -3.33 16.65
N HIS A 474 -8.88 -4.14 15.89
CA HIS A 474 -10.10 -4.80 16.37
C HIS A 474 -9.82 -5.81 17.48
N THR A 475 -8.74 -6.59 17.38
CA THR A 475 -8.38 -7.59 18.40
C THR A 475 -8.02 -6.94 19.74
N LEU A 476 -7.43 -5.75 19.70
CA LEU A 476 -7.08 -4.94 20.88
C LEU A 476 -8.30 -4.24 21.50
N SER A 477 -9.45 -4.18 20.81
CA SER A 477 -10.60 -3.38 21.25
C SER A 477 -11.23 -3.89 22.54
N LYS A 478 -11.27 -5.21 22.74
CA LYS A 478 -11.77 -5.83 23.97
C LYS A 478 -10.92 -5.47 25.20
N GLN A 479 -9.60 -5.40 25.04
CA GLN A 479 -8.66 -5.00 26.10
C GLN A 479 -8.76 -3.49 26.42
N LEU A 480 -9.00 -2.66 25.39
CA LEU A 480 -9.06 -1.20 25.52
C LEU A 480 -10.44 -0.65 25.92
N GLY A 481 -11.51 -1.44 25.78
CA GLY A 481 -12.89 -1.04 26.06
C GLY A 481 -13.28 0.24 25.33
N LYS A 482 -13.68 1.29 26.08
CA LYS A 482 -14.03 2.63 25.54
C LYS A 482 -12.88 3.35 24.80
N LYS A 483 -11.64 2.84 24.87
CA LYS A 483 -10.48 3.33 24.11
C LYS A 483 -10.14 2.47 22.88
N GLY A 484 -10.81 1.32 22.68
CA GLY A 484 -10.63 0.47 21.50
C GLY A 484 -11.50 0.91 20.34
N ILE A 485 -11.08 0.67 19.09
CA ILE A 485 -11.81 1.13 17.90
C ILE A 485 -13.31 0.79 17.97
N GLU A 486 -13.69 -0.40 18.42
CA GLU A 486 -15.10 -0.81 18.55
C GLU A 486 -15.94 0.14 19.43
N GLY A 487 -15.39 0.56 20.57
CA GLY A 487 -16.02 1.50 21.51
C GLY A 487 -15.89 2.98 21.15
N MET A 488 -15.24 3.32 20.04
CA MET A 488 -15.08 4.70 19.58
C MET A 488 -16.29 5.22 18.79
N ASN A 489 -16.42 6.56 18.76
CA ASN A 489 -17.38 7.23 17.88
C ASN A 489 -16.99 7.10 16.40
N ILE A 490 -17.97 7.24 15.50
CA ILE A 490 -17.79 7.05 14.06
C ILE A 490 -16.75 8.00 13.43
N PHE A 491 -16.54 9.18 13.99
CA PHE A 491 -15.47 10.09 13.57
C PHE A 491 -14.08 9.48 13.81
N LYS A 492 -13.81 8.98 15.03
CA LYS A 492 -12.55 8.27 15.32
C LYS A 492 -12.43 6.94 14.57
N LYS A 493 -13.54 6.23 14.31
CA LYS A 493 -13.50 5.03 13.43
C LYS A 493 -13.06 5.39 12.00
N ASN A 494 -13.54 6.50 11.43
CA ASN A 494 -13.08 6.99 10.13
C ASN A 494 -11.61 7.45 10.16
N MET A 495 -11.11 8.00 11.27
CA MET A 495 -9.69 8.38 11.43
C MET A 495 -8.73 7.20 11.19
N PHE A 496 -9.11 5.98 11.61
CA PHE A 496 -8.36 4.74 11.35
C PHE A 496 -8.57 4.12 9.95
N LEU A 497 -9.19 4.85 9.02
CA LEU A 497 -9.14 4.57 7.58
C LEU A 497 -7.95 5.25 6.88
N ALA A 498 -7.18 6.05 7.62
CA ALA A 498 -5.92 6.66 7.20
C ALA A 498 -4.95 6.69 8.40
N GLU A 499 -4.75 5.53 9.02
CA GLU A 499 -3.96 5.31 10.23
C GLU A 499 -2.51 5.83 10.11
N ASP A 500 -1.93 5.75 8.91
CA ASP A 500 -0.62 6.31 8.59
C ASP A 500 -0.53 7.82 8.88
N ARG A 501 -1.62 8.57 8.67
CA ARG A 501 -1.69 10.02 8.97
C ARG A 501 -1.60 10.30 10.47
N ILE A 502 -2.21 9.42 11.26
CA ILE A 502 -2.15 9.48 12.73
C ILE A 502 -0.71 9.22 13.17
N LEU A 503 -0.07 8.16 12.67
CA LEU A 503 1.32 7.82 13.00
C LEU A 503 2.28 8.96 12.64
N CYS A 504 2.09 9.58 11.46
CA CYS A 504 2.87 10.74 11.04
C CYS A 504 2.74 11.92 12.00
N PHE A 505 1.50 12.23 12.43
CA PHE A 505 1.26 13.31 13.39
C PHE A 505 1.85 12.99 14.78
N GLU A 506 1.58 11.81 15.33
CA GLU A 506 2.03 11.40 16.66
C GLU A 506 3.55 11.35 16.79
N LEU A 507 4.25 10.96 15.72
CA LEU A 507 5.70 10.91 15.67
C LEU A 507 6.32 12.31 15.72
N VAL A 508 5.81 13.28 14.95
CA VAL A 508 6.29 14.66 14.98
C VAL A 508 5.88 15.37 16.28
N ALA A 509 4.70 15.03 16.82
CA ALA A 509 4.18 15.50 18.11
C ALA A 509 4.58 14.59 19.31
N LYS A 510 5.70 13.84 19.19
CA LYS A 510 6.22 12.97 20.26
C LYS A 510 6.92 13.83 21.31
N ALA A 511 6.46 13.72 22.56
CA ALA A 511 6.95 14.57 23.65
C ALA A 511 8.46 14.39 23.90
N GLY A 512 9.16 15.49 24.19
CA GLY A 512 10.61 15.52 24.41
C GLY A 512 11.47 15.13 23.20
N SER A 513 10.87 14.83 22.06
CA SER A 513 11.55 14.37 20.84
C SER A 513 11.41 15.40 19.72
N LYS A 514 12.41 15.48 18.83
CA LYS A 514 12.43 16.41 17.68
C LYS A 514 12.37 15.69 16.34
N TRP A 515 11.64 14.58 16.27
CA TRP A 515 11.54 13.76 15.06
C TRP A 515 10.84 14.53 13.93
N HIS A 516 11.46 14.61 12.77
CA HIS A 516 10.83 15.09 11.54
C HIS A 516 10.57 13.96 10.54
N LEU A 517 9.74 14.25 9.55
CA LEU A 517 9.42 13.36 8.43
C LEU A 517 9.94 13.96 7.12
N SER A 518 10.36 13.11 6.18
CA SER A 518 10.88 13.53 4.88
C SER A 518 10.38 12.69 3.72
N TYR A 519 10.28 13.31 2.56
CA TYR A 519 10.07 12.63 1.28
C TYR A 519 11.41 12.35 0.59
N VAL A 520 11.57 11.18 -0.03
CA VAL A 520 12.83 10.71 -0.63
C VAL A 520 12.65 10.46 -2.13
N LYS A 521 12.76 11.52 -2.93
CA LYS A 521 12.60 11.52 -4.41
C LYS A 521 13.37 10.43 -5.16
N ALA A 522 14.56 10.05 -4.68
CA ALA A 522 15.38 9.02 -5.32
C ALA A 522 14.81 7.61 -5.14
N SER A 523 14.10 7.37 -4.03
CA SER A 523 13.43 6.11 -3.76
C SER A 523 12.09 6.06 -4.49
N LYS A 524 11.85 5.02 -5.29
CA LYS A 524 10.60 4.84 -6.04
C LYS A 524 9.99 3.45 -5.83
N GLY A 525 8.67 3.38 -5.88
CA GLY A 525 7.89 2.15 -5.85
C GLY A 525 6.76 2.21 -6.90
N GLU A 526 6.61 1.14 -7.67
CA GLU A 526 5.54 1.00 -8.66
C GLU A 526 4.38 0.22 -8.04
N THR A 527 3.14 0.68 -8.17
CA THR A 527 1.93 0.03 -7.67
C THR A 527 0.83 0.00 -8.74
N ASP A 528 -0.03 -1.01 -8.72
CA ASP A 528 -1.28 -0.98 -9.51
C ASP A 528 -2.29 0.03 -8.94
N VAL A 529 -3.27 0.41 -9.75
CA VAL A 529 -4.33 1.35 -9.38
C VAL A 529 -5.68 0.87 -9.93
N PRO A 530 -6.82 1.13 -9.26
CA PRO A 530 -8.13 0.69 -9.72
C PRO A 530 -8.44 1.09 -11.16
N GLU A 531 -8.64 0.08 -12.02
CA GLU A 531 -9.02 0.28 -13.42
C GLU A 531 -10.55 0.46 -13.58
N GLY A 532 -11.35 -0.08 -12.64
CA GLY A 532 -12.80 -0.09 -12.67
C GLY A 532 -13.46 0.92 -11.72
N ALA A 533 -14.47 1.64 -12.20
CA ALA A 533 -15.17 2.70 -11.46
C ALA A 533 -15.69 2.28 -10.07
N ALA A 534 -16.22 1.06 -9.91
CA ALA A 534 -16.76 0.59 -8.63
C ALA A 534 -15.69 0.33 -7.56
N GLU A 535 -14.46 0.00 -7.97
CA GLU A 535 -13.31 -0.19 -7.08
C GLU A 535 -12.65 1.15 -6.77
N PHE A 536 -12.54 2.01 -7.79
CA PHE A 536 -12.09 3.39 -7.65
C PHE A 536 -12.95 4.18 -6.65
N ILE A 537 -14.29 4.15 -6.76
CA ILE A 537 -15.20 4.76 -5.77
C ILE A 537 -14.97 4.19 -4.36
N SER A 538 -14.79 2.87 -4.24
CA SER A 538 -14.60 2.20 -2.95
C SER A 538 -13.27 2.56 -2.27
N GLN A 539 -12.19 2.68 -3.04
CA GLN A 539 -10.89 3.16 -2.56
C GLN A 539 -11.00 4.63 -2.12
N ARG A 540 -11.67 5.45 -2.93
CA ARG A 540 -11.78 6.90 -2.72
C ARG A 540 -12.65 7.27 -1.52
N ARG A 541 -13.73 6.52 -1.23
CA ARG A 541 -14.45 6.64 0.07
C ARG A 541 -13.48 6.52 1.24
N ARG A 542 -12.63 5.49 1.24
CA ARG A 542 -11.68 5.20 2.33
C ARG A 542 -10.69 6.34 2.52
N TRP A 543 -10.05 6.77 1.43
CA TRP A 543 -9.04 7.84 1.46
C TRP A 543 -9.60 9.23 1.79
N LEU A 544 -10.76 9.61 1.25
CA LEU A 544 -11.37 10.92 1.49
C LEU A 544 -11.82 11.04 2.95
N ASN A 545 -12.59 10.07 3.45
CA ASN A 545 -13.10 10.12 4.82
C ASN A 545 -11.96 9.99 5.85
N GLY A 546 -11.00 9.08 5.61
CA GLY A 546 -9.82 8.93 6.46
C GLY A 546 -8.94 10.18 6.48
N SER A 547 -8.67 10.78 5.32
CA SER A 547 -7.87 12.01 5.24
C SER A 547 -8.55 13.20 5.90
N PHE A 548 -9.87 13.36 5.76
CA PHE A 548 -10.61 14.42 6.43
C PHE A 548 -10.62 14.23 7.95
N ALA A 549 -10.92 13.02 8.44
CA ALA A 549 -10.95 12.71 9.87
C ALA A 549 -9.56 12.88 10.54
N ALA A 550 -8.51 12.35 9.93
CA ALA A 550 -7.14 12.48 10.44
C ALA A 550 -6.59 13.91 10.29
N GLY A 551 -6.98 14.64 9.23
CA GLY A 551 -6.67 16.07 9.06
C GLY A 551 -7.23 16.89 10.21
N ILE A 552 -8.54 16.81 10.47
CA ILE A 552 -9.20 17.46 11.61
C ILE A 552 -8.58 17.03 12.95
N TYR A 553 -8.24 15.73 13.13
CA TYR A 553 -7.53 15.27 14.33
C TYR A 553 -6.20 15.99 14.54
N SER A 554 -5.37 16.10 13.49
CA SER A 554 -4.05 16.76 13.56
C SER A 554 -4.17 18.25 13.92
N LEU A 555 -5.19 18.93 13.40
CA LEU A 555 -5.48 20.34 13.71
C LEU A 555 -5.94 20.51 15.16
N MET A 556 -6.90 19.70 15.62
CA MET A 556 -7.40 19.74 17.00
C MET A 556 -6.30 19.45 18.04
N HIS A 557 -5.33 18.61 17.70
CA HIS A 557 -4.26 18.20 18.63
C HIS A 557 -2.96 18.98 18.44
N PHE A 558 -2.88 19.95 17.51
CA PHE A 558 -1.65 20.66 17.14
C PHE A 558 -0.92 21.28 18.35
N GLY A 559 -1.64 21.69 19.40
CA GLY A 559 -1.05 22.16 20.67
C GLY A 559 -0.06 21.19 21.32
N ARG A 560 -0.06 19.90 20.94
CA ARG A 560 0.95 18.92 21.35
C ARG A 560 2.33 19.12 20.73
N MET A 561 2.44 19.80 19.58
CA MET A 561 3.73 20.15 18.98
C MET A 561 4.59 20.96 19.96
N TYR A 562 3.98 21.78 20.81
CA TYR A 562 4.66 22.51 21.89
C TYR A 562 5.23 21.64 23.02
N LYS A 563 4.93 20.33 23.06
CA LYS A 563 5.54 19.36 23.98
C LYS A 563 6.68 18.55 23.34
N SER A 564 6.91 18.73 22.04
CA SER A 564 8.06 18.16 21.32
C SER A 564 9.36 18.92 21.67
N GLY A 565 10.49 18.40 21.21
CA GLY A 565 11.79 19.08 21.23
C GLY A 565 12.08 19.97 20.01
N HIS A 566 11.07 20.31 19.20
CA HIS A 566 11.27 21.10 17.98
C HIS A 566 11.72 22.54 18.29
N ASN A 567 12.73 23.01 17.55
CA ASN A 567 13.22 24.38 17.70
C ASN A 567 12.24 25.43 17.14
N ILE A 568 12.44 26.69 17.51
CA ILE A 568 11.54 27.82 17.17
C ILE A 568 11.34 27.95 15.65
N ILE A 569 12.40 27.79 14.85
CA ILE A 569 12.33 27.86 13.38
C ILE A 569 11.46 26.72 12.82
N ARG A 570 11.62 25.50 13.35
CA ARG A 570 10.79 24.36 12.95
C ARG A 570 9.33 24.58 13.34
N MET A 571 9.08 25.04 14.56
CA MET A 571 7.73 25.37 15.05
C MET A 571 7.05 26.46 14.22
N PHE A 572 7.77 27.50 13.78
CA PHE A 572 7.25 28.52 12.87
C PHE A 572 6.75 27.91 11.55
N PHE A 573 7.55 27.05 10.91
CA PHE A 573 7.14 26.37 9.69
C PHE A 573 5.98 25.39 9.90
N LEU A 574 5.89 24.72 11.05
CA LEU A 574 4.74 23.88 11.40
C LEU A 574 3.45 24.70 11.57
N HIS A 575 3.51 25.96 12.03
CA HIS A 575 2.35 26.86 12.06
C HIS A 575 1.93 27.29 10.65
N ILE A 576 2.87 27.59 9.74
CA ILE A 576 2.57 27.85 8.33
C ILE A 576 1.83 26.64 7.72
N GLN A 577 2.32 25.42 7.98
CA GLN A 577 1.66 24.21 7.52
C GLN A 577 0.28 23.99 8.15
N MET A 578 0.10 24.32 9.44
CA MET A 578 -1.22 24.27 10.10
C MET A 578 -2.22 25.22 9.41
N LEU A 579 -1.84 26.48 9.17
CA LEU A 579 -2.69 27.46 8.50
C LEU A 579 -3.03 27.02 7.06
N TYR A 580 -2.04 26.52 6.32
CA TYR A 580 -2.23 25.92 5.01
C TYR A 580 -3.20 24.72 5.05
N ASN A 581 -3.10 23.83 6.03
CA ASN A 581 -3.98 22.67 6.19
C ASN A 581 -5.41 23.08 6.57
N ILE A 582 -5.60 24.11 7.41
CA ILE A 582 -6.90 24.71 7.70
C ILE A 582 -7.54 25.23 6.41
N PHE A 583 -6.78 25.99 5.61
CA PHE A 583 -7.27 26.58 4.37
C PHE A 583 -7.65 25.53 3.31
N ASN A 584 -6.80 24.52 3.09
CA ASN A 584 -7.13 23.41 2.18
C ASN A 584 -8.35 22.62 2.69
N THR A 585 -8.53 22.47 4.01
CA THR A 585 -9.71 21.80 4.60
C THR A 585 -10.99 22.61 4.35
N PHE A 586 -10.94 23.93 4.48
CA PHE A 586 -12.05 24.84 4.16
C PHE A 586 -12.44 24.78 2.67
N LEU A 587 -11.46 24.89 1.76
CA LEU A 587 -11.70 24.76 0.31
C LEU A 587 -12.26 23.38 -0.05
N THR A 588 -11.80 22.31 0.61
CA THR A 588 -12.32 20.95 0.40
C THR A 588 -13.78 20.83 0.86
N TRP A 589 -14.16 21.43 1.99
CA TRP A 589 -15.53 21.38 2.50
C TRP A 589 -16.55 22.02 1.54
N PHE A 590 -16.19 23.17 0.98
CA PHE A 590 -17.02 23.95 0.06
C PHE A 590 -16.78 23.60 -1.43
N SER A 591 -16.05 22.51 -1.72
CA SER A 591 -15.65 22.18 -3.09
C SER A 591 -16.84 21.90 -4.01
N LEU A 592 -17.92 21.28 -3.49
CA LEU A 592 -19.07 20.89 -4.28
C LEU A 592 -19.80 22.10 -4.89
N ALA A 593 -20.17 23.07 -4.05
CA ALA A 593 -20.79 24.30 -4.52
C ALA A 593 -19.79 25.19 -5.27
N SER A 594 -18.50 25.21 -4.90
CA SER A 594 -17.47 25.95 -5.64
C SER A 594 -17.34 25.47 -7.10
N TYR A 595 -17.40 24.14 -7.32
CA TYR A 595 -17.29 23.54 -8.66
C TYR A 595 -18.56 23.80 -9.50
N TRP A 596 -19.74 23.70 -8.89
CA TRP A 596 -21.00 24.06 -9.53
C TRP A 596 -21.03 25.54 -9.93
N LEU A 597 -20.71 26.47 -9.00
CA LEU A 597 -20.66 27.90 -9.28
C LEU A 597 -19.65 28.24 -10.40
N THR A 598 -18.46 27.62 -10.36
CA THR A 598 -17.44 27.76 -11.42
C THR A 598 -17.97 27.29 -12.78
N THR A 599 -18.62 26.12 -12.81
CA THR A 599 -19.26 25.57 -14.01
C THR A 599 -20.29 26.53 -14.58
N THR A 600 -21.21 27.04 -13.74
CA THR A 600 -22.25 27.99 -14.14
C THR A 600 -21.65 29.29 -14.68
N VAL A 601 -20.68 29.89 -13.98
CA VAL A 601 -20.08 31.18 -14.35
C VAL A 601 -19.32 31.11 -15.68
N ILE A 602 -18.54 30.06 -15.92
CA ILE A 602 -17.80 29.90 -17.19
C ILE A 602 -18.78 29.78 -18.37
N ILE A 603 -19.78 28.91 -18.23
CA ILE A 603 -20.82 28.66 -19.24
C ILE A 603 -21.60 29.95 -19.55
N ASP A 604 -21.91 30.78 -18.55
CA ASP A 604 -22.61 32.05 -18.75
C ASP A 604 -21.75 33.13 -19.41
N LEU A 605 -20.49 33.26 -19.00
CA LEU A 605 -19.58 34.29 -19.52
C LEU A 605 -19.27 34.06 -21.02
N VAL A 606 -19.23 32.79 -21.45
CA VAL A 606 -19.03 32.36 -22.84
C VAL A 606 -20.31 32.40 -23.68
N GLY A 607 -21.43 31.92 -23.12
CA GLY A 607 -22.60 31.54 -23.91
C GLY A 607 -23.87 32.36 -23.72
N THR A 608 -23.87 33.37 -22.86
CA THR A 608 -24.97 34.35 -22.74
C THR A 608 -24.59 35.64 -23.48
N PRO A 609 -25.26 36.00 -24.60
CA PRO A 609 -24.98 37.23 -25.33
C PRO A 609 -25.05 38.47 -24.43
N SER A 610 -23.97 39.24 -24.38
CA SER A 610 -23.88 40.44 -23.56
C SER A 610 -22.79 41.41 -24.08
N PRO A 611 -22.78 42.69 -23.65
CA PRO A 611 -21.72 43.63 -24.01
C PRO A 611 -20.30 43.13 -23.66
N SER A 612 -20.17 42.33 -22.60
CA SER A 612 -18.90 41.72 -22.18
C SER A 612 -18.32 40.70 -23.16
N ASN A 613 -19.16 40.16 -24.07
CA ASN A 613 -18.75 39.26 -25.14
C ASN A 613 -19.20 39.77 -26.53
N GLY A 614 -19.40 41.09 -26.72
CA GLY A 614 -19.79 41.67 -28.01
C GLY A 614 -21.10 41.10 -28.57
N ASP A 615 -22.01 40.73 -27.66
CA ASP A 615 -23.26 40.02 -27.93
C ASP A 615 -23.06 38.71 -28.71
N THR A 616 -21.94 38.02 -28.53
CA THR A 616 -21.66 36.73 -29.19
C THR A 616 -21.70 35.59 -28.19
N ALA A 617 -22.21 34.44 -28.62
CA ALA A 617 -22.31 33.24 -27.81
C ALA A 617 -21.65 32.06 -28.54
N PHE A 618 -20.83 31.32 -27.81
CA PHE A 618 -20.02 30.20 -28.30
C PHE A 618 -20.37 28.93 -27.52
N PRO A 619 -20.34 27.72 -28.12
CA PRO A 619 -19.89 27.44 -29.49
C PRO A 619 -20.98 27.45 -30.57
N PHE A 620 -22.27 27.49 -30.20
CA PHE A 620 -23.39 27.26 -31.12
C PHE A 620 -24.12 28.53 -31.60
N GLY A 621 -23.50 29.71 -31.42
CA GLY A 621 -24.07 31.00 -31.84
C GLY A 621 -25.16 31.54 -30.89
N ARG A 622 -25.67 32.74 -31.22
CA ARG A 622 -26.55 33.57 -30.36
C ARG A 622 -27.79 32.85 -29.83
N THR A 623 -28.42 31.99 -30.63
CA THR A 623 -29.73 31.41 -30.32
C THR A 623 -29.65 30.02 -29.69
N ALA A 624 -28.76 29.14 -30.18
CA ALA A 624 -28.71 27.75 -29.69
C ALA A 624 -27.88 27.62 -28.40
N THR A 625 -26.84 28.42 -28.22
CA THR A 625 -25.95 28.32 -27.05
C THR A 625 -26.68 28.54 -25.71
N PRO A 626 -27.52 29.59 -25.51
CA PRO A 626 -28.21 29.77 -24.23
C PRO A 626 -29.14 28.59 -23.88
N ILE A 627 -29.77 27.98 -24.89
CA ILE A 627 -30.65 26.81 -24.73
C ILE A 627 -29.82 25.59 -24.30
N ILE A 628 -28.72 25.31 -25.01
CA ILE A 628 -27.83 24.18 -24.71
C ILE A 628 -27.18 24.37 -23.33
N ASN A 629 -26.72 25.57 -23.00
CA ASN A 629 -26.20 25.92 -21.67
C ASN A 629 -27.23 25.65 -20.56
N THR A 630 -28.48 26.02 -20.79
CA THR A 630 -29.58 25.77 -19.84
C THR A 630 -29.83 24.27 -19.64
N ILE A 631 -29.82 23.48 -20.73
CA ILE A 631 -29.93 22.02 -20.68
C ILE A 631 -28.74 21.39 -19.94
N VAL A 632 -27.51 21.85 -20.19
CA VAL A 632 -26.29 21.38 -19.52
C VAL A 632 -26.33 21.69 -18.02
N LYS A 633 -26.75 22.90 -17.62
CA LYS A 633 -26.91 23.30 -16.21
C LYS A 633 -27.91 22.40 -15.47
N TYR A 634 -29.12 22.22 -16.02
CA TYR A 634 -30.13 21.36 -15.38
C TYR A 634 -29.75 19.86 -15.43
N GLY A 635 -29.08 19.41 -16.50
CA GLY A 635 -28.53 18.06 -16.61
C GLY A 635 -27.47 17.77 -15.54
N TYR A 636 -26.54 18.70 -15.30
CA TYR A 636 -25.56 18.61 -14.21
C TYR A 636 -26.25 18.45 -12.85
N LEU A 637 -27.26 19.29 -12.56
CA LEU A 637 -28.00 19.24 -11.29
C LEU A 637 -28.79 17.93 -11.13
N ALA A 638 -29.42 17.44 -12.21
CA ALA A 638 -30.13 16.16 -12.21
C ALA A 638 -29.18 14.97 -11.97
N PHE A 639 -28.01 14.95 -12.61
CA PHE A 639 -27.00 13.92 -12.38
C PHE A 639 -26.32 14.04 -11.01
N LEU A 640 -26.19 15.25 -10.46
CA LEU A 640 -25.72 15.45 -9.08
C LEU A 640 -26.74 14.93 -8.05
N LEU A 641 -28.02 15.23 -8.24
CA LEU A 641 -29.11 14.66 -7.42
C LEU A 641 -29.13 13.12 -7.51
N LEU A 642 -28.92 12.57 -8.71
CA LEU A 642 -28.76 11.13 -8.92
C LEU A 642 -27.58 10.56 -8.12
N GLN A 643 -26.46 11.29 -7.95
CA GLN A 643 -25.35 10.80 -7.11
C GLN A 643 -25.75 10.70 -5.63
N PHE A 644 -26.54 11.64 -5.10
CA PHE A 644 -27.07 11.53 -3.73
C PHE A 644 -28.02 10.33 -3.58
N ILE A 645 -28.90 10.10 -4.56
CA ILE A 645 -29.82 8.94 -4.57
C ILE A 645 -29.02 7.62 -4.63
N LEU A 646 -28.06 7.50 -5.56
CA LEU A 646 -27.22 6.32 -5.71
C LEU A 646 -26.34 6.08 -4.50
N ALA A 647 -25.76 7.13 -3.90
CA ALA A 647 -24.84 7.01 -2.78
C ALA A 647 -25.52 6.66 -1.45
N LEU A 648 -26.79 7.05 -1.26
CA LEU A 648 -27.58 6.68 -0.09
C LEU A 648 -28.29 5.33 -0.24
N GLY A 649 -28.70 4.97 -1.47
CA GLY A 649 -29.48 3.76 -1.73
C GLY A 649 -28.68 2.51 -2.15
N ASN A 650 -27.54 2.66 -2.84
CA ASN A 650 -26.88 1.53 -3.53
C ASN A 650 -25.35 1.48 -3.38
N ARG A 651 -24.81 0.28 -3.17
CA ARG A 651 -23.36 0.02 -3.26
C ARG A 651 -22.90 0.06 -4.73
N PRO A 652 -21.78 0.72 -5.09
CA PRO A 652 -21.30 0.84 -6.47
C PRO A 652 -21.10 -0.49 -7.22
N LYS A 653 -20.81 -1.57 -6.50
CA LYS A 653 -20.69 -2.92 -7.09
C LYS A 653 -22.02 -3.49 -7.60
N GLY A 654 -23.17 -3.02 -7.10
CA GLY A 654 -24.52 -3.40 -7.56
C GLY A 654 -25.11 -2.47 -8.63
N SER A 655 -24.70 -1.20 -8.67
CA SER A 655 -25.23 -0.18 -9.60
C SER A 655 -24.18 0.34 -10.60
N LYS A 656 -23.29 -0.57 -11.07
CA LYS A 656 -22.13 -0.26 -11.92
C LYS A 656 -22.47 0.61 -13.13
N PHE A 657 -23.57 0.31 -13.82
CA PHE A 657 -23.99 1.03 -15.03
C PHE A 657 -24.40 2.48 -14.73
N SER A 658 -25.17 2.71 -13.66
CA SER A 658 -25.61 4.06 -13.26
C SER A 658 -24.43 4.96 -12.88
N TYR A 659 -23.44 4.42 -12.15
CA TYR A 659 -22.21 5.15 -11.86
C TYR A 659 -21.37 5.39 -13.12
N LEU A 660 -21.23 4.40 -14.02
CA LEU A 660 -20.49 4.55 -15.28
C LEU A 660 -21.13 5.62 -16.20
N ALA A 661 -22.45 5.59 -16.36
CA ALA A 661 -23.19 6.61 -17.11
C ALA A 661 -22.99 8.01 -16.50
N SER A 662 -22.95 8.11 -15.16
CA SER A 662 -22.66 9.36 -14.46
C SER A 662 -21.24 9.86 -14.74
N PHE A 663 -20.22 9.00 -14.72
CA PHE A 663 -18.85 9.35 -15.12
C PHE A 663 -18.78 9.87 -16.57
N VAL A 664 -19.50 9.24 -17.50
CA VAL A 664 -19.55 9.67 -18.90
C VAL A 664 -20.22 11.04 -19.04
N VAL A 665 -21.38 11.26 -18.42
CA VAL A 665 -22.12 12.54 -18.50
C VAL A 665 -21.32 13.67 -17.85
N PHE A 666 -20.77 13.47 -16.64
CA PHE A 666 -19.91 14.47 -16.01
C PHE A 666 -18.62 14.72 -16.81
N GLY A 667 -18.07 13.70 -17.50
CA GLY A 667 -16.95 13.85 -18.41
C GLY A 667 -17.28 14.69 -19.66
N LEU A 668 -18.44 14.47 -20.28
CA LEU A 668 -18.89 15.26 -21.43
C LEU A 668 -19.14 16.72 -21.07
N ILE A 669 -19.79 16.98 -19.93
CA ILE A 669 -20.00 18.34 -19.42
C ILE A 669 -18.65 19.00 -19.09
N GLN A 670 -17.68 18.23 -18.58
CA GLN A 670 -16.35 18.74 -18.28
C GLN A 670 -15.53 19.06 -19.55
N VAL A 671 -15.66 18.28 -20.62
CA VAL A 671 -15.10 18.63 -21.95
C VAL A 671 -15.67 19.96 -22.43
N TYR A 672 -16.98 20.17 -22.30
CA TYR A 672 -17.64 21.44 -22.67
C TYR A 672 -17.04 22.62 -21.89
N ILE A 673 -16.98 22.54 -20.55
CA ILE A 673 -16.39 23.57 -19.68
C ILE A 673 -14.92 23.85 -20.05
N VAL A 674 -14.13 22.83 -20.41
CA VAL A 674 -12.73 22.99 -20.81
C VAL A 674 -12.61 23.72 -22.15
N VAL A 675 -13.46 23.41 -23.13
CA VAL A 675 -13.49 24.11 -24.44
C VAL A 675 -13.93 25.57 -24.26
N ASP A 676 -14.96 25.83 -23.46
CA ASP A 676 -15.40 27.19 -23.08
C ASP A 676 -14.28 27.97 -22.37
N SER A 677 -13.57 27.33 -21.43
CA SER A 677 -12.44 27.94 -20.71
C SER A 677 -11.29 28.31 -21.66
N ILE A 678 -10.96 27.45 -22.62
CA ILE A 678 -9.94 27.72 -23.64
C ILE A 678 -10.39 28.88 -24.54
N TYR A 679 -11.66 28.92 -24.94
CA TYR A 679 -12.21 30.03 -25.73
C TYR A 679 -12.10 31.38 -24.99
N LEU A 680 -12.38 31.44 -23.68
CA LEU A 680 -12.18 32.66 -22.88
C LEU A 680 -10.72 33.14 -22.91
N VAL A 681 -9.76 32.23 -22.71
CA VAL A 681 -8.33 32.55 -22.72
C VAL A 681 -7.90 33.06 -24.09
N VAL A 682 -8.26 32.35 -25.18
CA VAL A 682 -7.94 32.76 -26.56
C VAL A 682 -8.56 34.12 -26.89
N ARG A 683 -9.83 34.35 -26.53
CA ARG A 683 -10.53 35.61 -26.81
C ARG A 683 -9.88 36.81 -26.13
N ALA A 684 -9.48 36.67 -24.87
CA ALA A 684 -8.84 37.73 -24.11
C ALA A 684 -7.43 38.06 -24.63
N PHE A 685 -6.68 37.08 -25.15
CA PHE A 685 -5.42 37.35 -25.86
C PHE A 685 -5.60 37.93 -27.28
N SER A 686 -6.78 37.79 -27.89
CA SER A 686 -7.06 38.21 -29.28
C SER A 686 -7.68 39.61 -29.42
N GLY A 687 -7.72 40.42 -28.36
CA GLY A 687 -8.33 41.77 -28.37
C GLY A 687 -9.84 41.81 -28.61
N GLY A 688 -10.52 40.65 -28.52
CA GLY A 688 -11.93 40.50 -28.90
C GLY A 688 -12.94 40.75 -27.77
N ALA A 689 -12.54 41.42 -26.69
CA ALA A 689 -13.34 41.61 -25.48
C ALA A 689 -13.06 42.99 -24.85
N PRO A 690 -13.99 43.56 -24.05
CA PRO A 690 -13.77 44.78 -23.26
C PRO A 690 -12.91 44.49 -22.01
N MET A 691 -11.85 43.71 -22.21
CA MET A 691 -10.93 43.13 -21.23
C MET A 691 -9.51 43.22 -21.81
N ASP A 692 -9.21 44.35 -22.46
CA ASP A 692 -8.18 44.46 -23.49
C ASP A 692 -6.79 44.58 -22.86
N PHE A 693 -5.89 43.65 -23.19
CA PHE A 693 -4.51 43.71 -22.75
C PHE A 693 -3.72 44.65 -23.65
N VAL A 694 -3.04 45.64 -23.06
CA VAL A 694 -2.24 46.61 -23.80
C VAL A 694 -0.91 45.98 -24.27
N THR A 695 -0.99 45.10 -25.26
CA THR A 695 0.14 44.36 -25.84
C THR A 695 1.04 45.24 -26.71
N GLY A 696 0.51 46.31 -27.30
CA GLY A 696 1.22 47.18 -28.25
C GLY A 696 2.01 48.36 -27.66
N GLN A 697 1.87 48.68 -26.37
CA GLN A 697 2.49 49.89 -25.75
C GLN A 697 3.63 49.56 -24.78
N GLY A 698 4.29 48.42 -24.97
CA GLY A 698 5.48 48.02 -24.23
C GLY A 698 5.20 47.39 -22.85
N LEU A 699 6.25 46.81 -22.27
CA LEU A 699 6.15 45.91 -21.12
C LEU A 699 5.45 46.53 -19.89
N LYS A 700 5.66 47.82 -19.63
CA LYS A 700 5.01 48.48 -18.48
C LYS A 700 3.50 48.60 -18.66
N ALA A 701 3.04 49.13 -19.80
CA ALA A 701 1.60 49.26 -20.07
C ALA A 701 0.90 47.89 -20.11
N PHE A 702 1.59 46.86 -20.64
CA PHE A 702 1.14 45.48 -20.54
C PHE A 702 0.98 45.02 -19.09
N LEU A 703 2.00 45.20 -18.23
CA LEU A 703 1.94 44.78 -16.82
C LEU A 703 0.87 45.55 -16.02
N ASP A 704 0.76 46.86 -16.19
CA ASP A 704 -0.24 47.69 -15.52
C ASP A 704 -1.68 47.29 -15.94
N SER A 705 -1.88 46.91 -17.21
CA SER A 705 -3.12 46.35 -17.76
C SER A 705 -3.39 44.93 -17.23
N PHE A 706 -2.38 44.07 -17.22
CA PHE A 706 -2.44 42.66 -16.81
C PHE A 706 -2.76 42.48 -15.32
N PHE A 707 -2.21 43.34 -14.45
CA PHE A 707 -2.52 43.39 -13.02
C PHE A 707 -3.70 44.32 -12.66
N SER A 708 -4.39 44.90 -13.65
CA SER A 708 -5.59 45.72 -13.40
C SER A 708 -6.72 44.88 -12.79
N SER A 709 -7.68 45.53 -12.13
CA SER A 709 -8.83 44.88 -11.52
C SER A 709 -9.90 44.40 -12.53
N THR A 710 -9.56 44.24 -13.81
CA THR A 710 -10.46 43.74 -14.85
C THR A 710 -10.43 42.21 -14.91
N GLY A 711 -11.61 41.58 -15.07
CA GLY A 711 -11.79 40.16 -14.74
C GLY A 711 -10.92 39.18 -15.54
N ALA A 712 -10.63 39.44 -16.82
CA ALA A 712 -9.87 38.50 -17.65
C ALA A 712 -8.39 38.41 -17.27
N GLY A 713 -7.75 39.52 -16.88
CA GLY A 713 -6.37 39.53 -16.39
C GLY A 713 -6.22 38.60 -15.20
N ILE A 714 -7.10 38.75 -14.22
CA ILE A 714 -7.18 37.90 -13.03
C ILE A 714 -7.44 36.42 -13.38
N ILE A 715 -8.37 36.13 -14.31
CA ILE A 715 -8.67 34.75 -14.72
C ILE A 715 -7.46 34.10 -15.41
N ILE A 716 -6.82 34.81 -16.34
CA ILE A 716 -5.62 34.31 -17.04
C ILE A 716 -4.45 34.16 -16.08
N ILE A 717 -4.19 35.13 -15.19
CA ILE A 717 -3.16 35.04 -14.15
C ILE A 717 -3.38 33.79 -13.29
N ALA A 718 -4.60 33.56 -12.81
CA ALA A 718 -4.86 32.43 -11.93
C ALA A 718 -4.78 31.07 -12.63
N LEU A 719 -5.26 30.96 -13.87
CA LEU A 719 -5.16 29.73 -14.67
C LEU A 719 -3.71 29.45 -15.11
N ALA A 720 -3.00 30.47 -15.58
CA ALA A 720 -1.59 30.37 -15.97
C ALA A 720 -0.67 30.12 -14.76
N ALA A 721 -0.96 30.70 -13.60
CA ALA A 721 -0.28 30.34 -12.36
C ALA A 721 -0.57 28.89 -11.98
N THR A 722 -1.84 28.47 -11.90
CA THR A 722 -2.20 27.13 -11.43
C THR A 722 -1.61 26.04 -12.35
N PHE A 723 -1.86 26.10 -13.66
CA PHE A 723 -1.37 25.05 -14.58
C PHE A 723 0.07 25.28 -15.04
N GLY A 724 0.52 26.53 -15.21
CA GLY A 724 1.89 26.84 -15.59
C GLY A 724 2.89 26.49 -14.49
N LEU A 725 2.58 26.72 -13.21
CA LEU A 725 3.42 26.25 -12.11
C LEU A 725 3.46 24.72 -12.04
N TYR A 726 2.41 24.00 -12.45
CA TYR A 726 2.45 22.52 -12.55
C TYR A 726 3.41 22.08 -13.67
N PHE A 727 3.34 22.69 -14.87
CA PHE A 727 4.31 22.43 -15.93
C PHE A 727 5.76 22.74 -15.49
N VAL A 728 6.01 23.94 -14.95
CA VAL A 728 7.35 24.36 -14.53
C VAL A 728 7.87 23.47 -13.39
N ALA A 729 7.05 23.13 -12.39
CA ALA A 729 7.43 22.20 -11.34
C ALA A 729 7.81 20.83 -11.91
N SER A 730 7.03 20.28 -12.84
CA SER A 730 7.28 18.96 -13.43
C SER A 730 8.53 18.93 -14.30
N PHE A 731 8.88 20.03 -14.99
CA PHE A 731 10.17 20.19 -15.66
C PHE A 731 11.34 20.35 -14.68
N MET A 732 11.20 21.18 -13.63
CA MET A 732 12.21 21.31 -12.55
C MET A 732 12.40 19.99 -11.78
N TYR A 733 11.37 19.17 -11.70
CA TYR A 733 11.41 17.83 -11.12
C TYR A 733 12.00 16.79 -12.07
N ALA A 734 12.24 17.12 -13.34
CA ALA A 734 12.72 16.23 -14.40
C ALA A 734 11.79 15.01 -14.66
N ASP A 735 10.48 15.19 -14.54
CA ASP A 735 9.46 14.20 -14.93
C ASP A 735 8.21 14.87 -15.52
N PRO A 736 8.30 15.50 -16.71
CA PRO A 736 7.20 16.28 -17.30
C PRO A 736 6.11 15.41 -17.96
N TRP A 737 6.33 14.11 -18.18
CA TRP A 737 5.54 13.30 -19.10
C TRP A 737 4.04 13.22 -18.76
N HIS A 738 3.70 13.15 -17.48
CA HIS A 738 2.32 13.12 -17.00
C HIS A 738 1.50 14.36 -17.40
N MET A 739 2.14 15.52 -17.63
CA MET A 739 1.49 16.73 -18.14
C MET A 739 0.98 16.58 -19.58
N PHE A 740 1.52 15.62 -20.34
CA PHE A 740 1.12 15.33 -21.72
C PHE A 740 0.29 14.05 -21.81
N THR A 741 0.67 12.99 -21.08
CA THR A 741 0.06 11.66 -21.18
C THR A 741 -1.16 11.45 -20.28
N SER A 742 -1.37 12.32 -19.28
CA SER A 742 -2.31 12.04 -18.18
C SER A 742 -3.14 13.25 -17.76
N PHE A 743 -2.60 14.46 -17.87
CA PHE A 743 -3.34 15.71 -17.62
C PHE A 743 -4.65 15.86 -18.43
N PRO A 744 -4.74 15.52 -19.74
CA PRO A 744 -6.00 15.65 -20.47
C PRO A 744 -7.10 14.75 -19.90
N ALA A 745 -6.78 13.50 -19.53
CA ALA A 745 -7.73 12.59 -18.92
C ALA A 745 -8.13 13.04 -17.50
N TYR A 746 -7.19 13.54 -16.70
CA TYR A 746 -7.47 14.16 -15.41
C TYR A 746 -8.46 15.32 -15.54
N MET A 747 -8.20 16.24 -16.47
CA MET A 747 -9.05 17.41 -16.73
C MET A 747 -10.50 17.03 -17.10
N VAL A 748 -10.71 15.90 -17.79
CA VAL A 748 -12.05 15.38 -18.13
C VAL A 748 -12.74 14.70 -16.95
N VAL A 749 -12.01 13.95 -16.12
CA VAL A 749 -12.62 13.21 -14.99
C VAL A 749 -12.82 14.11 -13.75
N GLN A 750 -12.23 15.31 -13.70
CA GLN A 750 -12.24 16.21 -12.54
C GLN A 750 -13.64 16.53 -11.97
N SER A 751 -14.64 16.74 -12.84
CA SER A 751 -16.04 16.90 -12.44
C SER A 751 -16.58 15.71 -11.64
N SER A 752 -16.15 14.49 -12.00
CA SER A 752 -16.54 13.26 -11.31
C SER A 752 -15.83 13.08 -9.97
N TYR A 753 -14.62 13.62 -9.80
CA TYR A 753 -13.96 13.64 -8.48
C TYR A 753 -14.80 14.42 -7.46
N ILE A 754 -15.34 15.57 -7.84
CA ILE A 754 -16.18 16.37 -6.94
C ILE A 754 -17.60 15.81 -6.84
N ASN A 755 -18.28 15.54 -7.95
CA ASN A 755 -19.70 15.19 -7.94
C ASN A 755 -20.00 13.73 -7.61
N ILE A 756 -19.12 12.78 -7.97
CA ILE A 756 -19.31 11.35 -7.67
C ILE A 756 -18.54 10.96 -6.40
N LEU A 757 -17.22 11.21 -6.35
CA LEU A 757 -16.39 10.67 -5.26
C LEU A 757 -16.66 11.36 -3.93
N ASN A 758 -16.68 12.70 -3.86
CA ASN A 758 -16.93 13.40 -2.60
C ASN A 758 -18.38 13.15 -2.10
N VAL A 759 -19.37 13.24 -2.99
CA VAL A 759 -20.78 12.91 -2.64
C VAL A 759 -20.88 11.48 -2.10
N TYR A 760 -20.30 10.50 -2.79
CA TYR A 760 -20.31 9.11 -2.30
C TYR A 760 -19.60 8.96 -0.95
N ALA A 761 -18.45 9.63 -0.77
CA ALA A 761 -17.63 9.54 0.43
C ALA A 761 -18.35 10.10 1.67
N PHE A 762 -18.83 11.35 1.60
CA PHE A 762 -19.61 11.97 2.68
C PHE A 762 -20.91 11.22 2.94
N SER A 763 -21.68 10.87 1.90
CA SER A 763 -22.91 10.08 2.03
C SER A 763 -22.70 8.71 2.67
N ASN A 764 -21.48 8.16 2.62
CA ASN A 764 -21.15 6.86 3.22
C ASN A 764 -20.26 6.97 4.48
N TRP A 765 -20.25 8.11 5.20
CA TRP A 765 -19.45 8.27 6.43
C TRP A 765 -19.68 7.22 7.53
N HIS A 766 -20.85 6.56 7.55
CA HIS A 766 -21.14 5.42 8.43
C HIS A 766 -20.36 4.13 8.10
N ASP A 767 -19.88 3.98 6.86
CA ASP A 767 -19.21 2.77 6.40
C ASP A 767 -17.71 2.89 6.70
N VAL A 768 -17.29 2.17 7.74
CA VAL A 768 -15.88 2.03 8.13
C VAL A 768 -15.32 0.64 7.78
N SER A 769 -16.00 -0.09 6.90
CA SER A 769 -15.45 -1.33 6.35
C SER A 769 -14.25 -1.03 5.45
N TRP A 770 -13.29 -1.95 5.41
CA TRP A 770 -12.12 -1.86 4.53
C TRP A 770 -12.42 -2.24 3.07
N GLY A 771 -13.61 -2.79 2.78
CA GLY A 771 -14.07 -3.15 1.44
C GLY A 771 -13.73 -4.57 0.98
N THR A 772 -12.98 -5.32 1.78
CA THR A 772 -12.65 -6.73 1.56
C THR A 772 -13.78 -7.64 2.07
N LYS A 773 -14.09 -8.74 1.38
CA LYS A 773 -15.03 -9.75 1.88
C LYS A 773 -14.42 -10.43 3.12
N GLY A 774 -15.12 -10.39 4.25
CA GLY A 774 -14.84 -11.27 5.38
C GLY A 774 -15.53 -12.62 5.16
N SER A 775 -14.81 -13.71 5.39
CA SER A 775 -15.32 -15.07 5.38
C SER A 775 -14.64 -15.83 6.52
N ASP A 776 -15.15 -15.69 7.73
CA ASP A 776 -14.62 -16.35 8.91
C ASP A 776 -15.15 -17.79 8.98
N LYS A 777 -14.34 -18.80 8.57
CA LYS A 777 -14.61 -20.23 8.84
C LYS A 777 -13.42 -21.16 8.53
N ALA A 778 -12.54 -21.35 9.52
CA ALA A 778 -11.32 -22.15 9.42
C ALA A 778 -11.41 -23.50 10.18
N ASP A 779 -12.28 -24.41 9.73
CA ASP A 779 -12.51 -25.75 10.35
C ASP A 779 -11.67 -26.88 9.70
N ALA A 780 -10.35 -26.69 9.60
CA ALA A 780 -9.48 -27.53 8.74
C ALA A 780 -8.17 -28.09 9.33
N LEU A 781 -7.65 -27.55 10.45
CA LEU A 781 -6.29 -27.87 10.94
C LEU A 781 -6.25 -28.86 12.12
N PRO A 782 -5.20 -29.69 12.24
CA PRO A 782 -5.01 -30.63 13.36
C PRO A 782 -4.45 -29.96 14.63
N SER A 783 -4.88 -30.45 15.79
CA SER A 783 -4.46 -30.03 17.13
C SER A 783 -3.22 -30.80 17.63
N ALA A 784 -2.43 -30.22 18.54
CA ALA A 784 -1.27 -30.88 19.15
C ALA A 784 -1.35 -30.88 20.69
N THR A 785 -1.15 -32.04 21.30
CA THR A 785 -1.24 -32.28 22.75
C THR A 785 0.05 -32.87 23.29
N THR A 786 0.59 -32.31 24.38
CA THR A 786 1.78 -32.85 25.05
C THR A 786 1.49 -34.10 25.87
N THR A 787 2.52 -34.92 26.02
CA THR A 787 2.64 -35.97 27.03
C THR A 787 3.84 -35.68 27.95
N LYS A 788 3.88 -36.33 29.11
CA LYS A 788 4.98 -36.25 30.08
C LYS A 788 5.47 -37.66 30.39
N ASP A 789 6.73 -37.94 30.08
CA ASP A 789 7.37 -39.21 30.46
C ASP A 789 7.64 -39.23 31.99
N GLU A 790 7.31 -40.34 32.65
CA GLU A 790 7.59 -40.55 34.08
C GLU A 790 9.11 -40.67 34.32
N GLY A 791 9.74 -39.54 34.65
CA GLY A 791 11.17 -39.48 35.00
C GLY A 791 11.86 -38.16 34.67
N SER A 792 11.26 -37.29 33.84
CA SER A 792 11.84 -35.99 33.50
C SER A 792 10.84 -34.84 33.65
N LYS A 793 11.33 -33.62 33.94
CA LYS A 793 10.50 -32.42 34.16
C LYS A 793 10.16 -31.67 32.87
N GLU A 794 10.18 -32.32 31.72
CA GLU A 794 10.05 -31.68 30.40
C GLU A 794 8.82 -32.20 29.64
N ALA A 795 8.12 -31.28 28.97
CA ALA A 795 6.96 -31.61 28.14
C ALA A 795 7.41 -31.97 26.72
N VAL A 796 6.89 -33.08 26.21
CA VAL A 796 7.25 -33.66 24.91
C VAL A 796 5.98 -33.85 24.07
N ILE A 797 6.11 -33.70 22.76
CA ILE A 797 5.07 -34.10 21.79
C ILE A 797 5.50 -35.41 21.14
N GLU A 798 4.62 -36.41 21.20
CA GLU A 798 4.66 -37.62 20.38
C GLU A 798 3.56 -37.51 19.31
N GLU A 799 3.94 -37.53 18.02
CA GLU A 799 2.98 -37.74 16.93
C GLU A 799 2.72 -39.24 16.78
N ILE A 800 1.46 -39.68 16.66
CA ILE A 800 1.09 -41.10 16.48
C ILE A 800 0.00 -41.24 15.41
N ASP A 801 0.24 -42.17 14.48
CA ASP A 801 -0.67 -42.60 13.41
C ASP A 801 -1.83 -43.43 13.98
N LYS A 802 -3.08 -43.18 13.53
CA LYS A 802 -4.30 -43.79 14.11
C LYS A 802 -5.04 -44.73 13.13
N PRO A 803 -5.34 -45.97 13.53
CA PRO A 803 -6.03 -46.94 12.66
C PRO A 803 -7.44 -46.52 12.20
N GLN A 804 -7.81 -47.02 11.01
CA GLN A 804 -9.05 -46.68 10.29
C GLN A 804 -10.36 -47.00 11.04
N ALA A 805 -10.38 -48.02 11.91
CA ALA A 805 -11.61 -48.69 12.35
C ALA A 805 -12.59 -47.81 13.16
N ASP A 806 -12.10 -46.83 13.93
CA ASP A 806 -12.98 -45.93 14.71
C ASP A 806 -13.66 -44.86 13.83
N ILE A 807 -13.14 -44.60 12.62
CA ILE A 807 -13.63 -43.54 11.71
C ILE A 807 -15.01 -43.92 11.17
N ASP A 808 -15.20 -45.18 10.78
CA ASP A 808 -16.43 -45.66 10.13
C ASP A 808 -17.65 -45.61 11.08
N SER A 809 -17.42 -45.69 12.40
CA SER A 809 -18.48 -45.58 13.42
C SER A 809 -19.10 -44.19 13.54
N GLN A 810 -18.38 -43.13 13.15
CA GLN A 810 -18.85 -41.74 13.29
C GLN A 810 -19.58 -41.21 12.05
N PHE A 811 -19.51 -41.93 10.92
CA PHE A 811 -20.14 -41.51 9.68
C PHE A 811 -21.68 -41.66 9.73
N GLU A 812 -22.20 -42.76 10.28
CA GLU A 812 -23.65 -43.03 10.31
C GLU A 812 -24.44 -41.98 11.12
N ALA A 813 -23.88 -41.49 12.23
CA ALA A 813 -24.45 -40.42 13.04
C ALA A 813 -24.54 -39.07 12.30
N THR A 814 -23.70 -38.85 11.27
CA THR A 814 -23.67 -37.62 10.48
C THR A 814 -24.78 -37.62 9.42
N VAL A 815 -25.05 -38.77 8.78
CA VAL A 815 -26.06 -38.88 7.70
C VAL A 815 -27.46 -38.51 8.18
N LYS A 816 -27.83 -38.86 9.43
CA LYS A 816 -29.14 -38.48 10.02
C LYS A 816 -29.31 -36.97 10.30
N ARG A 817 -28.28 -36.15 10.11
CA ARG A 817 -28.37 -34.67 10.22
C ARG A 817 -28.60 -33.96 8.88
N ALA A 818 -28.53 -34.68 7.75
CA ALA A 818 -28.66 -34.11 6.40
C ALA A 818 -30.11 -33.89 5.93
N LEU A 819 -31.11 -34.37 6.66
CA LEU A 819 -32.53 -34.35 6.26
C LEU A 819 -33.41 -33.52 7.20
N THR A 820 -33.11 -32.23 7.32
CA THR A 820 -34.06 -31.21 7.82
C THR A 820 -34.09 -30.02 6.85
N PRO A 821 -35.26 -29.42 6.56
CA PRO A 821 -35.34 -28.27 5.65
C PRO A 821 -34.57 -27.06 6.18
N PHE A 822 -33.90 -26.33 5.28
CA PHE A 822 -33.23 -25.08 5.62
C PHE A 822 -34.26 -24.01 6.00
N VAL A 823 -34.37 -23.72 7.30
CA VAL A 823 -34.99 -22.49 7.80
C VAL A 823 -33.95 -21.38 7.69
N ALA A 824 -34.25 -20.35 6.91
CA ALA A 824 -33.40 -19.17 6.84
C ALA A 824 -33.28 -18.52 8.23
N PRO A 825 -32.07 -18.18 8.71
CA PRO A 825 -31.93 -17.47 9.97
C PRO A 825 -32.62 -16.12 9.85
N VAL A 826 -33.59 -15.85 10.73
CA VAL A 826 -34.16 -14.51 10.89
C VAL A 826 -33.03 -13.61 11.39
N GLU A 827 -32.64 -12.61 10.60
CA GLU A 827 -31.69 -11.59 11.05
C GLU A 827 -32.29 -10.85 12.25
N HIS A 828 -31.74 -11.09 13.44
CA HIS A 828 -32.11 -10.35 14.64
C HIS A 828 -31.50 -8.95 14.54
N ASP A 829 -32.27 -7.99 14.04
CA ASP A 829 -31.86 -6.60 13.80
C ASP A 829 -31.72 -5.83 15.14
N GLU A 830 -30.67 -6.15 15.90
CA GLU A 830 -30.38 -5.54 17.20
C GLU A 830 -29.90 -4.08 17.06
N LYS A 831 -30.87 -3.17 17.10
CA LYS A 831 -30.64 -1.72 17.17
C LYS A 831 -29.89 -1.29 18.43
N THR A 832 -28.56 -1.20 18.35
CA THR A 832 -27.74 -0.58 19.42
C THR A 832 -26.63 0.37 18.94
N LEU A 833 -25.96 0.13 17.80
CA LEU A 833 -24.85 0.99 17.33
C LEU A 833 -24.98 1.51 15.89
N GLU A 834 -25.46 0.70 14.94
CA GLU A 834 -25.52 1.14 13.53
C GLU A 834 -26.40 2.37 13.31
N ASP A 835 -27.58 2.42 13.96
CA ASP A 835 -28.51 3.54 13.83
C ASP A 835 -27.91 4.86 14.34
N SER A 836 -27.01 4.80 15.32
CA SER A 836 -26.24 5.96 15.77
C SER A 836 -25.28 6.47 14.67
N TYR A 837 -24.65 5.57 13.93
CA TYR A 837 -23.74 5.92 12.84
C TYR A 837 -24.49 6.37 11.58
N LYS A 838 -25.62 5.72 11.25
CA LYS A 838 -26.57 6.14 10.20
C LYS A 838 -27.12 7.55 10.52
N SER A 839 -27.44 7.83 11.79
CA SER A 839 -27.90 9.15 12.27
C SER A 839 -26.80 10.23 12.22
N PHE A 840 -25.58 9.94 12.71
CA PHE A 840 -24.45 10.86 12.60
C PHE A 840 -24.12 11.20 11.13
N ARG A 841 -24.07 10.18 10.26
CA ARG A 841 -23.93 10.33 8.80
C ARG A 841 -25.00 11.27 8.26
N THR A 842 -26.27 11.01 8.55
CA THR A 842 -27.37 11.88 8.10
C THR A 842 -27.18 13.32 8.59
N ARG A 843 -26.83 13.55 9.86
CA ARG A 843 -26.56 14.92 10.37
C ARG A 843 -25.38 15.60 9.67
N LEU A 844 -24.26 14.90 9.49
CA LEU A 844 -23.05 15.41 8.83
C LEU A 844 -23.33 15.76 7.36
N VAL A 845 -23.96 14.84 6.62
CA VAL A 845 -24.32 15.00 5.21
C VAL A 845 -25.34 16.12 5.03
N THR A 846 -26.37 16.19 5.88
CA THR A 846 -27.35 17.28 5.89
C THR A 846 -26.65 18.63 6.12
N PHE A 847 -25.75 18.74 7.10
CA PHE A 847 -24.98 19.97 7.34
C PHE A 847 -24.03 20.33 6.18
N TRP A 848 -23.37 19.35 5.57
CA TRP A 848 -22.50 19.55 4.41
C TRP A 848 -23.27 20.01 3.16
N ILE A 849 -24.42 19.37 2.87
CA ILE A 849 -25.33 19.76 1.78
C ILE A 849 -25.87 21.17 2.03
N PHE A 850 -26.45 21.45 3.21
CA PHE A 850 -27.03 22.76 3.47
C PHE A 850 -25.99 23.87 3.55
N SER A 851 -24.76 23.63 4.02
CA SER A 851 -23.69 24.65 3.97
C SER A 851 -23.20 24.92 2.54
N ASN A 852 -23.09 23.90 1.69
CA ASN A 852 -22.79 24.09 0.26
C ASN A 852 -23.94 24.78 -0.49
N ALA A 853 -25.19 24.37 -0.25
CA ALA A 853 -26.38 24.97 -0.86
C ALA A 853 -26.58 26.42 -0.40
N ALA A 854 -26.37 26.72 0.89
CA ALA A 854 -26.37 28.08 1.41
C ALA A 854 -25.29 28.92 0.74
N MET A 855 -24.06 28.42 0.56
CA MET A 855 -23.04 29.14 -0.21
C MET A 855 -23.47 29.38 -1.66
N ALA A 856 -24.07 28.40 -2.34
CA ALA A 856 -24.56 28.58 -3.71
C ALA A 856 -25.64 29.67 -3.81
N VAL A 857 -26.62 29.70 -2.90
CA VAL A 857 -27.67 30.73 -2.85
C VAL A 857 -27.10 32.10 -2.46
N CYS A 858 -26.25 32.16 -1.43
CA CYS A 858 -25.57 33.37 -0.96
C CYS A 858 -24.49 33.91 -1.92
N ILE A 859 -24.23 33.23 -3.04
CA ILE A 859 -23.43 33.75 -4.15
C ILE A 859 -24.32 34.12 -5.36
N THR A 860 -25.36 33.33 -5.69
CA THR A 860 -26.21 33.57 -6.88
C THR A 860 -27.27 34.66 -6.74
N SER A 861 -27.98 34.77 -5.60
CA SER A 861 -29.06 35.78 -5.46
C SER A 861 -28.57 37.24 -5.65
N GLU A 862 -29.44 38.13 -6.11
CA GLU A 862 -29.09 39.56 -6.26
C GLU A 862 -29.52 40.40 -5.04
N SER A 863 -30.56 39.96 -4.33
CA SER A 863 -30.96 40.53 -3.04
C SER A 863 -31.35 39.44 -2.04
N VAL A 864 -31.73 39.83 -0.83
CA VAL A 864 -32.28 38.92 0.21
C VAL A 864 -33.79 38.67 0.00
N ASP A 865 -34.46 39.62 -0.65
CA ASP A 865 -35.92 39.68 -0.82
C ASP A 865 -36.45 38.81 -1.97
N LYS A 866 -35.56 38.28 -2.82
CA LYS A 866 -35.87 37.35 -3.91
C LYS A 866 -35.13 36.02 -3.71
N PHE A 867 -35.80 35.06 -3.08
CA PHE A 867 -35.28 33.70 -2.91
C PHE A 867 -35.38 32.91 -4.23
N GLY A 868 -34.26 32.73 -4.92
CA GLY A 868 -34.20 31.95 -6.16
C GLY A 868 -32.80 31.91 -6.78
N PHE A 869 -32.59 30.98 -7.71
CA PHE A 869 -31.40 30.93 -8.54
C PHE A 869 -31.55 31.89 -9.72
N THR A 870 -30.58 32.77 -9.91
CA THR A 870 -30.44 33.60 -11.11
C THR A 870 -29.83 32.77 -12.24
N ASN A 871 -30.31 32.98 -13.48
CA ASN A 871 -29.82 32.26 -14.66
C ASN A 871 -28.66 32.99 -15.37
N THR A 872 -28.14 34.05 -14.77
CA THR A 872 -27.16 34.99 -15.32
C THR A 872 -26.04 35.28 -14.31
N ALA A 873 -24.82 35.53 -14.78
CA ALA A 873 -23.72 35.90 -13.92
C ALA A 873 -23.92 37.30 -13.32
N THR A 874 -23.71 37.44 -12.00
CA THR A 874 -23.88 38.69 -11.24
C THR A 874 -22.51 39.21 -10.79
N SER A 875 -22.42 40.47 -10.35
CA SER A 875 -21.18 41.00 -9.76
C SER A 875 -20.69 40.13 -8.58
N ARG A 876 -21.61 39.53 -7.81
CA ARG A 876 -21.28 38.65 -6.68
C ARG A 876 -20.74 37.29 -7.13
N THR A 877 -21.28 36.69 -8.19
CA THR A 877 -20.71 35.44 -8.74
C THR A 877 -19.33 35.69 -9.36
N ALA A 878 -19.13 36.83 -10.02
CA ALA A 878 -17.83 37.23 -10.55
C ALA A 878 -16.76 37.44 -9.45
N HIS A 879 -17.06 38.19 -8.40
CA HIS A 879 -16.14 38.38 -7.27
C HIS A 879 -15.83 37.07 -6.52
N PHE A 880 -16.81 36.17 -6.36
CA PHE A 880 -16.57 34.84 -5.79
C PHE A 880 -15.63 34.00 -6.67
N PHE A 881 -15.87 33.97 -7.98
CA PHE A 881 -15.02 33.24 -8.92
C PHE A 881 -13.58 33.77 -8.93
N GLN A 882 -13.41 35.10 -8.91
CA GLN A 882 -12.12 35.78 -8.71
C GLN A 882 -11.44 35.36 -7.39
N ALA A 883 -12.17 35.35 -6.27
CA ALA A 883 -11.60 34.98 -4.97
C ALA A 883 -11.19 33.49 -4.91
N LEU A 884 -11.98 32.59 -5.51
CA LEU A 884 -11.67 31.17 -5.63
C LEU A 884 -10.43 30.92 -6.52
N LEU A 885 -10.33 31.66 -7.63
CA LEU A 885 -9.18 31.60 -8.53
C LEU A 885 -7.88 32.09 -7.87
N TRP A 886 -7.91 33.23 -7.17
CA TRP A 886 -6.77 33.69 -6.36
C TRP A 886 -6.42 32.71 -5.23
N SER A 887 -7.41 32.10 -4.59
CA SER A 887 -7.18 31.08 -3.55
C SER A 887 -6.44 29.86 -4.09
N ASN A 888 -6.84 29.37 -5.26
CA ASN A 888 -6.18 28.24 -5.93
C ASN A 888 -4.77 28.61 -6.40
N ALA A 889 -4.59 29.79 -6.99
CA ALA A 889 -3.27 30.28 -7.43
C ALA A 889 -2.30 30.47 -6.25
N ALA A 890 -2.78 30.98 -5.10
CA ALA A 890 -1.97 31.12 -3.88
C ALA A 890 -1.58 29.74 -3.31
N VAL A 891 -2.48 28.77 -3.30
CA VAL A 891 -2.19 27.39 -2.88
C VAL A 891 -1.16 26.73 -3.82
N ALA A 892 -1.31 26.90 -5.13
CA ALA A 892 -0.35 26.41 -6.12
C ALA A 892 1.04 27.07 -5.95
N LEU A 893 1.08 28.38 -5.68
CA LEU A 893 2.32 29.12 -5.43
C LEU A 893 3.03 28.66 -4.15
N ILE A 894 2.30 28.45 -3.05
CA ILE A 894 2.86 27.92 -1.80
C ILE A 894 3.48 26.54 -2.04
N ARG A 895 2.77 25.64 -2.73
CA ARG A 895 3.28 24.32 -3.14
C ARG A 895 4.53 24.42 -4.02
N PHE A 896 4.52 25.34 -5.00
CA PHE A 896 5.66 25.57 -5.90
C PHE A 896 6.91 26.06 -5.16
N ILE A 897 6.76 27.01 -4.22
CA ILE A 897 7.86 27.50 -3.37
C ILE A 897 8.43 26.35 -2.52
N GLY A 898 7.57 25.51 -1.94
CA GLY A 898 7.97 24.30 -1.23
C GLY A 898 8.73 23.31 -2.11
N CYS A 899 8.28 23.08 -3.34
CA CYS A 899 8.99 22.26 -4.33
C CYS A 899 10.37 22.83 -4.68
N CYS A 900 10.46 24.13 -4.96
CA CYS A 900 11.74 24.80 -5.27
C CYS A 900 12.75 24.66 -4.12
N TRP A 901 12.32 24.92 -2.88
CA TRP A 901 13.17 24.76 -1.70
C TRP A 901 13.58 23.30 -1.47
N PHE A 902 12.66 22.34 -1.61
CA PHE A 902 12.96 20.91 -1.49
C PHE A 902 13.97 20.45 -2.54
N LEU A 903 13.80 20.84 -3.81
CA LEU A 903 14.70 20.47 -4.90
C LEU A 903 16.09 21.09 -4.70
N GLY A 904 16.17 22.38 -4.34
CA GLY A 904 17.43 23.03 -4.00
C GLY A 904 18.15 22.39 -2.82
N ARG A 905 17.44 22.18 -1.70
CA ARG A 905 17.96 21.50 -0.50
C ARG A 905 18.42 20.07 -0.80
N THR A 906 17.70 19.34 -1.64
CA THR A 906 18.05 17.95 -2.02
C THR A 906 19.24 17.91 -2.97
N GLY A 907 19.32 18.83 -3.93
CA GLY A 907 20.48 18.99 -4.81
C GLY A 907 21.76 19.29 -4.01
N ILE A 908 21.70 20.25 -3.08
CA ILE A 908 22.82 20.57 -2.18
C ILE A 908 23.16 19.38 -1.28
N LYS A 909 22.18 18.74 -0.61
CA LYS A 909 22.42 17.54 0.21
C LYS A 909 23.07 16.41 -0.59
N CYS A 910 22.75 16.23 -1.87
CA CYS A 910 23.33 15.20 -2.74
C CYS A 910 24.86 15.31 -2.90
N CYS A 911 25.42 16.52 -2.74
CA CYS A 911 26.87 16.78 -2.77
C CYS A 911 27.59 16.50 -1.44
N PHE A 912 26.87 16.51 -0.31
CA PHE A 912 27.44 16.39 1.05
C PHE A 912 26.99 15.14 1.82
N ALA A 913 26.02 14.37 1.29
CA ALA A 913 25.59 13.12 1.89
C ALA A 913 26.71 12.07 1.86
N ARG A 914 26.84 11.32 2.96
CA ARG A 914 27.65 10.10 3.03
C ARG A 914 26.97 9.03 2.17
N ARG A 915 27.76 8.40 1.29
CA ARG A 915 27.37 7.33 0.36
C ARG A 915 28.26 6.12 0.62
#